data_AF-A0A662B2A1-F1
#
_entry.id   AF-A0A662B2A1-F1
#
_cell.length_a   1.000
_cell.length_b   1.000
_cell.length_c   1.000
_cell.angle_alpha   90.00
_cell.angle_beta   90.00
_cell.angle_gamma   90.00
#
_symmetry.space_group_name_H-M   'P 1'
#
loop_
_entity.id
_entity.type
_entity.pdbx_description
1 polymer ?
#
loop_
_entity_poly.entity_id
_entity_poly.type
_entity_poly.pdbx_seq_one_letter_code
_entity_poly.pdbx_strand_id
1 'polypeptide(L)'
;MSEGGANNNGLILGIDVGSVSISLVSVDREGHLKGHAYTLHKGNIRETLDQLLLRYMNHQVLGVATPSGKSHFNKQVEVYDQQVAIMEAVDFLKLNARSILHVGAERFYLMELDPQGKYLQTSHSSSCAAGTGSFLDQQALRLNLNNTGHLSDMALRNCSPVPDIAARCSVFAKTDLIHAQQKGYGLEAICDSLCKGLADNISDTLFNKSVPVSPIFMSGGVAKNQSVVRHLQRIIGKEIRIHPHSHHLPAIGAARLLWKELDNDKNLSHIDLTNMVSDHGRLEYFYEPLQPSETTGQEHLIKEQYIHHPSVTDHTAGIQVDRFKLSSAEEMQFYLGIDVGSTSTKAVMLNTKGEPYAGFYTYTLGQPLKAVQALFEAIDHLAQTTGVTFQFKSSGTTGSGRKFIAGIIGADHDYDEITAHARAAYELNPKTDTIIEIGGQDAKFTRMKDGMVTFSHMNTVCAAGTGSFIEELAGRLGVKLKDFESLAMGRQAPLASDRCTVFMERDINQLLSKGYSVEEVLATVIHSVRENYLKKVASEAHIGDHICFQGATAKNRALAAAFEQRLGKSIFISPLCHLTGALGTALLLKEEEDKQTGFRGIDLYRKSIPVQTETCELCLNHCTISVAGINGEKLAYGFLCGRDYETKKFVSKAQGRFELIKERKKLIRGPERKVSRLKETGPRVGMPATLHLTEDLSYWTAFFRLLGIPLHTSEGYRDSLKTGKKIAGAEFCAPVDAMYGHVAHMADTCDYVFMPAYLESRLSPGTQTQNFCYYTQFSASLAYLGGSHVRDKLISPMLNFSKRIDHNARLLLKELKRMGFDSLTLIKVTAAMIKADKESRQIKERLQQLFHKKEKGKDVSVVLLGRPYVVLSDTLNKGIPAIFTGMGINAWYQDMLRVDPEYDEAFNHLLEKTPWHFASDILRAAELAGRTKNLYPVLITAFKCAPDSFIIDYFKQLMHLYNKPYLIIQIDEHDSNTGYETRIEAALRSFRNHSRTATAVLNPDLGSLLPQIESSVGEKTLLMPNWDHFVSPLVVANLRRAGLDARLLEPSELGIRKSMVHNTGQCLPINIIAQNCIDYIEKHKLDPSNTVLWSAEGHISCNLKQYPFYIKKIMENYGKGLENTSVYSGQISHRDISIKV
;
A
#
# COMPACT_ATOMS: atom_id res chain seq x y z
N MET A 1 36.13 -45.60 -29.10
CA MET A 1 35.96 -46.53 -30.23
C MET A 1 35.21 -47.76 -29.75
N SER A 2 33.94 -47.84 -30.13
CA SER A 2 33.21 -49.08 -30.48
C SER A 2 31.93 -48.59 -31.16
N GLU A 3 31.97 -48.55 -32.49
CA GLU A 3 30.84 -48.23 -33.35
C GLU A 3 29.75 -49.31 -33.19
N GLY A 4 28.51 -48.88 -33.03
CA GLY A 4 27.36 -49.76 -32.91
C GLY A 4 26.05 -48.98 -32.88
N GLY A 5 25.47 -48.75 -34.06
CA GLY A 5 24.07 -48.34 -34.25
C GLY A 5 23.80 -46.84 -34.15
N ALA A 6 23.68 -46.18 -35.29
CA ALA A 6 22.92 -44.94 -35.41
C ALA A 6 21.44 -45.25 -35.07
N ASN A 7 21.08 -45.15 -33.80
CA ASN A 7 19.69 -45.28 -33.38
C ASN A 7 18.94 -44.00 -33.76
N ASN A 8 17.93 -44.17 -34.59
CA ASN A 8 17.06 -43.18 -35.20
C ASN A 8 16.08 -42.57 -34.17
N ASN A 9 16.58 -42.13 -33.01
CA ASN A 9 15.77 -41.66 -31.88
C ASN A 9 15.55 -40.14 -31.94
N GLY A 10 14.66 -39.71 -32.82
CA GLY A 10 14.25 -38.31 -32.84
C GLY A 10 13.52 -37.91 -31.55
N LEU A 11 13.76 -36.69 -31.06
CA LEU A 11 13.23 -36.17 -29.80
C LEU A 11 12.28 -34.99 -30.02
N ILE A 12 11.27 -34.88 -29.17
CA ILE A 12 10.41 -33.70 -29.05
C ILE A 12 10.75 -33.01 -27.73
N LEU A 13 11.00 -31.71 -27.76
CA LEU A 13 11.32 -30.93 -26.57
C LEU A 13 10.09 -30.14 -26.10
N GLY A 14 9.81 -30.20 -24.81
CA GLY A 14 8.89 -29.30 -24.13
C GLY A 14 9.67 -28.34 -23.25
N ILE A 15 9.48 -27.05 -23.42
CA ILE A 15 10.20 -26.02 -22.66
C ILE A 15 9.19 -25.10 -22.00
N ASP A 16 9.18 -25.01 -20.68
CA ASP A 16 8.39 -24.06 -19.91
C ASP A 16 9.31 -22.97 -19.37
N VAL A 17 9.16 -21.75 -19.86
CA VAL A 17 9.90 -20.56 -19.44
C VAL A 17 9.05 -19.79 -18.44
N GLY A 18 9.15 -20.18 -17.17
CA GLY A 18 8.50 -19.50 -16.06
C GLY A 18 9.17 -18.17 -15.71
N SER A 19 8.61 -17.45 -14.73
CA SER A 19 9.10 -16.12 -14.33
C SER A 19 10.45 -16.10 -13.62
N VAL A 20 10.85 -17.23 -13.01
CA VAL A 20 12.13 -17.37 -12.29
C VAL A 20 12.95 -18.58 -12.73
N SER A 21 12.35 -19.50 -13.50
CA SER A 21 12.91 -20.81 -13.81
C SER A 21 12.56 -21.29 -15.21
N ILE A 22 13.44 -22.09 -15.78
CA ILE A 22 13.22 -22.79 -17.05
C ILE A 22 13.17 -24.29 -16.77
N SER A 23 12.10 -24.92 -17.24
CA SER A 23 11.90 -26.37 -17.21
C SER A 23 11.97 -26.90 -18.63
N LEU A 24 12.92 -27.79 -18.92
CA LEU A 24 13.04 -28.46 -20.20
C LEU A 24 12.81 -29.96 -20.03
N VAL A 25 12.06 -30.55 -20.95
CA VAL A 25 11.74 -31.98 -21.01
C VAL A 25 11.96 -32.48 -22.43
N SER A 26 12.44 -33.72 -22.57
CA SER A 26 12.53 -34.43 -23.86
C SER A 26 11.69 -35.71 -23.86
N VAL A 27 11.01 -35.94 -24.98
CA VAL A 27 10.15 -37.11 -25.25
C VAL A 27 10.62 -37.79 -26.53
N ASP A 28 10.63 -39.12 -26.60
CA ASP A 28 10.96 -39.88 -27.82
C ASP A 28 9.79 -39.98 -28.80
N ARG A 29 10.01 -40.64 -29.95
CA ARG A 29 8.98 -40.87 -30.97
C ARG A 29 7.85 -41.77 -30.48
N GLU A 30 8.11 -42.62 -29.51
CA GLU A 30 7.12 -43.50 -28.88
C GLU A 30 6.33 -42.77 -27.79
N GLY A 31 6.67 -41.51 -27.50
CA GLY A 31 5.97 -40.69 -26.53
C GLY A 31 6.46 -40.85 -25.08
N HIS A 32 7.58 -41.53 -24.85
CA HIS A 32 8.18 -41.73 -23.53
C HIS A 32 9.15 -40.61 -23.15
N LEU A 33 9.16 -40.28 -21.86
CA LEU A 33 10.07 -39.31 -21.27
C LEU A 33 11.54 -39.82 -21.30
N LYS A 34 12.46 -39.04 -21.88
CA LYS A 34 13.90 -39.39 -21.96
C LYS A 34 14.80 -38.57 -21.05
N GLY A 35 14.47 -37.30 -20.83
CA GLY A 35 15.30 -36.40 -20.05
C GLY A 35 14.53 -35.19 -19.58
N HIS A 36 15.03 -34.56 -18.52
CA HIS A 36 14.49 -33.32 -17.99
C HIS A 36 15.59 -32.46 -17.35
N ALA A 37 15.37 -31.15 -17.29
CA ALA A 37 16.24 -30.19 -16.63
C ALA A 37 15.39 -29.05 -16.05
N TYR A 38 15.80 -28.52 -14.89
CA TYR A 38 15.16 -27.38 -14.24
C TYR A 38 16.24 -26.43 -13.73
N THR A 39 16.19 -25.15 -14.08
CA THR A 39 17.23 -24.18 -13.69
C THR A 39 16.63 -22.79 -13.45
N LEU A 40 17.14 -22.07 -12.45
CA LEU A 40 16.76 -20.68 -12.19
C LEU A 40 17.57 -19.75 -13.09
N HIS A 41 16.91 -18.88 -13.85
CA HIS A 41 17.59 -18.04 -14.85
C HIS A 41 18.09 -16.69 -14.29
N LYS A 42 17.62 -16.25 -13.10
CA LYS A 42 18.03 -14.97 -12.47
C LYS A 42 17.98 -13.74 -13.40
N GLY A 43 17.01 -13.73 -14.31
CA GLY A 43 16.86 -12.70 -15.36
C GLY A 43 17.59 -12.97 -16.68
N ASN A 44 18.61 -13.84 -16.71
CA ASN A 44 19.32 -14.23 -17.94
C ASN A 44 18.63 -15.41 -18.66
N ILE A 45 17.42 -15.18 -19.15
CA ILE A 45 16.60 -16.22 -19.78
C ILE A 45 17.29 -16.81 -21.02
N ARG A 46 17.82 -15.97 -21.92
CA ARG A 46 18.50 -16.39 -23.16
C ARG A 46 19.71 -17.28 -22.88
N GLU A 47 20.65 -16.80 -22.08
CA GLU A 47 21.86 -17.57 -21.73
C GLU A 47 21.51 -18.90 -21.05
N THR A 48 20.50 -18.89 -20.17
CA THR A 48 20.03 -20.13 -19.51
C THR A 48 19.40 -21.11 -20.51
N LEU A 49 18.61 -20.62 -21.47
CA LEU A 49 18.06 -21.44 -22.57
C LEU A 49 19.19 -22.04 -23.40
N ASP A 50 20.15 -21.23 -23.83
CA ASP A 50 21.27 -21.68 -24.65
C ASP A 50 22.06 -22.78 -23.92
N GLN A 51 22.39 -22.57 -22.64
CA GLN A 51 23.06 -23.57 -21.80
C GLN A 51 22.28 -24.89 -21.66
N LEU A 52 20.95 -24.82 -21.55
CA LEU A 52 20.10 -26.01 -21.47
C LEU A 52 20.00 -26.74 -22.82
N LEU A 53 19.91 -26.00 -23.92
CA LEU A 53 19.79 -26.53 -25.27
C LEU A 53 21.08 -27.15 -25.79
N LEU A 54 22.26 -26.69 -25.32
CA LEU A 54 23.56 -27.31 -25.62
C LEU A 54 23.58 -28.83 -25.37
N ARG A 55 22.81 -29.32 -24.39
CA ARG A 55 22.71 -30.76 -24.07
C ARG A 55 22.04 -31.58 -25.18
N TYR A 56 21.25 -30.94 -26.04
CA TYR A 56 20.45 -31.57 -27.09
C TYR A 56 20.92 -31.24 -28.51
N MET A 57 21.96 -30.41 -28.66
CA MET A 57 22.53 -30.00 -29.94
C MET A 57 22.96 -31.16 -30.84
N ASN A 58 23.40 -32.27 -30.25
CA ASN A 58 23.82 -33.47 -30.99
C ASN A 58 22.69 -34.50 -31.20
N HIS A 59 21.44 -34.16 -30.84
CA HIS A 59 20.28 -35.04 -31.00
C HIS A 59 19.40 -34.58 -32.18
N GLN A 60 18.74 -35.53 -32.85
CA GLN A 60 17.75 -35.20 -33.87
C GLN A 60 16.47 -34.68 -33.21
N VAL A 61 16.31 -33.37 -33.07
CA VAL A 61 15.06 -32.77 -32.56
C VAL A 61 14.04 -32.65 -33.69
N LEU A 62 12.85 -33.22 -33.47
CA LEU A 62 11.73 -33.29 -34.42
C LEU A 62 10.70 -32.17 -34.21
N GLY A 63 10.65 -31.61 -33.00
CA GLY A 63 9.61 -30.69 -32.57
C GLY A 63 9.99 -29.99 -31.26
N VAL A 64 9.63 -28.72 -31.12
CA VAL A 64 9.76 -28.01 -29.84
C VAL A 64 8.44 -27.32 -29.53
N ALA A 65 7.97 -27.48 -28.31
CA ALA A 65 6.74 -26.92 -27.80
C ALA A 65 6.96 -26.14 -26.52
N THR A 66 6.16 -25.10 -26.32
CA THR A 66 6.17 -24.31 -25.09
C THR A 66 4.77 -24.01 -24.57
N PRO A 67 4.50 -24.14 -23.26
CA PRO A 67 3.26 -23.67 -22.64
C PRO A 67 3.35 -22.21 -22.16
N SER A 68 4.53 -21.57 -22.21
CA SER A 68 4.79 -20.24 -21.64
C SER A 68 5.97 -19.54 -22.33
N GLY A 69 6.20 -18.24 -22.09
CA GLY A 69 7.38 -17.56 -22.64
C GLY A 69 7.48 -17.54 -24.18
N LYS A 70 6.34 -17.53 -24.89
CA LYS A 70 6.25 -17.45 -26.36
C LYS A 70 7.18 -16.39 -26.98
N SER A 71 7.40 -15.27 -26.29
CA SER A 71 8.25 -14.16 -26.75
C SER A 71 9.74 -14.49 -26.89
N HIS A 72 10.20 -15.63 -26.36
CA HIS A 72 11.58 -16.08 -26.47
C HIS A 72 11.84 -16.95 -27.69
N PHE A 73 10.80 -17.42 -28.36
CA PHE A 73 10.92 -18.42 -29.40
C PHE A 73 10.44 -17.87 -30.75
N ASN A 74 11.08 -18.33 -31.81
CA ASN A 74 10.66 -18.04 -33.18
C ASN A 74 9.37 -18.83 -33.54
N LYS A 75 8.90 -18.69 -34.78
CA LYS A 75 7.68 -19.37 -35.26
C LYS A 75 7.78 -20.89 -35.40
N GLN A 76 8.96 -21.49 -35.22
CA GLN A 76 9.17 -22.94 -35.29
C GLN A 76 8.81 -23.66 -33.98
N VAL A 77 8.59 -22.91 -32.89
CA VAL A 77 8.15 -23.46 -31.61
C VAL A 77 6.63 -23.37 -31.49
N GLU A 78 6.00 -24.52 -31.28
CA GLU A 78 4.56 -24.60 -31.09
C GLU A 78 4.17 -24.13 -29.68
N VAL A 79 3.05 -23.42 -29.58
CA VAL A 79 2.62 -22.79 -28.32
C VAL A 79 1.28 -23.37 -27.88
N TYR A 80 1.26 -23.93 -26.68
CA TYR A 80 0.04 -24.47 -26.07
C TYR A 80 -0.40 -23.65 -24.86
N ASP A 81 -1.69 -23.72 -24.53
CA ASP A 81 -2.18 -23.17 -23.27
C ASP A 81 -1.62 -23.98 -22.10
N GLN A 82 -1.16 -23.28 -21.05
CA GLN A 82 -0.51 -23.90 -19.90
C GLN A 82 -1.43 -24.85 -19.12
N GLN A 83 -2.72 -24.53 -18.99
CA GLN A 83 -3.69 -25.37 -18.28
C GLN A 83 -3.93 -26.67 -19.06
N VAL A 84 -4.09 -26.55 -20.37
CA VAL A 84 -4.24 -27.69 -21.28
C VAL A 84 -3.00 -28.59 -21.24
N ALA A 85 -1.80 -28.00 -21.26
CA ALA A 85 -0.57 -28.75 -21.13
C ALA A 85 -0.50 -29.50 -19.78
N ILE A 86 -0.81 -28.86 -18.66
CA ILE A 86 -0.81 -29.54 -17.36
C ILE A 86 -1.82 -30.69 -17.31
N MET A 87 -3.01 -30.50 -17.87
CA MET A 87 -4.03 -31.56 -17.96
C MET A 87 -3.54 -32.75 -18.78
N GLU A 88 -2.92 -32.51 -19.94
CA GLU A 88 -2.29 -33.55 -20.75
C GLU A 88 -1.19 -34.30 -19.98
N ALA A 89 -0.36 -33.59 -19.23
CA ALA A 89 0.69 -34.21 -18.44
C ALA A 89 0.11 -35.10 -17.31
N VAL A 90 -0.98 -34.67 -16.69
CA VAL A 90 -1.68 -35.43 -15.65
C VAL A 90 -2.31 -36.72 -16.21
N ASP A 91 -2.89 -36.64 -17.41
CA ASP A 91 -3.42 -37.81 -18.13
C ASP A 91 -2.30 -38.77 -18.56
N PHE A 92 -1.24 -38.24 -19.20
CA PHE A 92 -0.07 -39.00 -19.64
C PHE A 92 0.60 -39.77 -18.50
N LEU A 93 0.75 -39.13 -17.33
CA LEU A 93 1.33 -39.75 -16.14
C LEU A 93 0.34 -40.61 -15.35
N LYS A 94 -0.91 -40.77 -15.83
CA LYS A 94 -1.98 -41.58 -15.23
C LYS A 94 -2.25 -41.24 -13.77
N LEU A 95 -2.26 -39.95 -13.44
CA LEU A 95 -2.37 -39.48 -12.07
C LEU A 95 -3.81 -39.55 -11.52
N ASN A 96 -4.83 -39.66 -12.39
CA ASN A 96 -6.25 -39.74 -12.02
C ASN A 96 -6.69 -38.59 -11.08
N ALA A 97 -6.28 -37.36 -11.40
CA ALA A 97 -6.61 -36.19 -10.60
C ALA A 97 -8.08 -35.77 -10.77
N ARG A 98 -8.74 -35.38 -9.68
CA ARG A 98 -10.03 -34.66 -9.68
C ARG A 98 -9.85 -33.18 -9.43
N SER A 99 -8.73 -32.80 -8.84
CA SER A 99 -8.32 -31.41 -8.69
C SER A 99 -6.82 -31.28 -8.92
N ILE A 100 -6.42 -30.24 -9.65
CA ILE A 100 -5.02 -29.89 -9.89
C ILE A 100 -4.76 -28.51 -9.32
N LEU A 101 -3.92 -28.44 -8.29
CA LEU A 101 -3.47 -27.20 -7.67
C LEU A 101 -2.10 -26.82 -8.25
N HIS A 102 -2.06 -25.85 -9.15
CA HIS A 102 -0.79 -25.33 -9.67
C HIS A 102 -0.33 -24.13 -8.84
N VAL A 103 0.89 -24.19 -8.31
CA VAL A 103 1.50 -23.10 -7.52
C VAL A 103 2.88 -22.76 -8.10
N GLY A 104 2.90 -21.73 -8.95
CA GLY A 104 4.09 -21.19 -9.55
C GLY A 104 4.73 -20.05 -8.74
N ALA A 105 5.76 -19.45 -9.31
CA ALA A 105 6.48 -18.34 -8.66
C ALA A 105 5.68 -17.02 -8.67
N GLU A 106 4.76 -16.80 -9.60
CA GLU A 106 3.97 -15.55 -9.69
C GLU A 106 2.46 -15.74 -9.54
N ARG A 107 1.94 -16.94 -9.76
CA ARG A 107 0.50 -17.22 -9.79
C ARG A 107 0.23 -18.62 -9.26
N PHE A 108 -0.96 -18.79 -8.71
CA PHE A 108 -1.49 -20.09 -8.37
C PHE A 108 -2.95 -20.20 -8.79
N TYR A 109 -3.40 -21.40 -9.12
CA TYR A 109 -4.77 -21.67 -9.52
C TYR A 109 -5.14 -23.13 -9.26
N LEU A 110 -6.45 -23.36 -9.11
CA LEU A 110 -7.05 -24.68 -8.89
C LEU A 110 -7.92 -25.01 -10.08
N MET A 111 -7.62 -26.11 -10.75
CA MET A 111 -8.47 -26.70 -11.79
C MET A 111 -9.25 -27.87 -11.18
N GLU A 112 -10.54 -27.96 -11.49
CA GLU A 112 -11.39 -29.08 -11.12
C GLU A 112 -11.78 -29.90 -12.35
N LEU A 113 -11.70 -31.22 -12.20
CA LEU A 113 -11.95 -32.20 -13.25
C LEU A 113 -13.13 -33.11 -12.89
N ASP A 114 -13.86 -33.55 -13.92
CA ASP A 114 -14.90 -34.56 -13.81
C ASP A 114 -14.30 -35.96 -13.54
N PRO A 115 -15.12 -37.00 -13.25
CA PRO A 115 -14.61 -38.36 -13.04
C PRO A 115 -13.86 -38.96 -14.25
N GLN A 116 -14.02 -38.39 -15.44
CA GLN A 116 -13.38 -38.80 -16.68
C GLN A 116 -12.13 -37.96 -17.00
N GLY A 117 -11.72 -37.05 -16.11
CA GLY A 117 -10.55 -36.19 -16.28
C GLY A 117 -10.78 -34.96 -17.16
N LYS A 118 -12.03 -34.64 -17.52
CA LYS A 118 -12.36 -33.44 -18.31
C LYS A 118 -12.51 -32.20 -17.44
N TYR A 119 -12.18 -31.05 -18.01
CA TYR A 119 -12.26 -29.74 -17.36
C TYR A 119 -13.69 -29.38 -16.93
N LEU A 120 -13.86 -28.93 -15.69
CA LEU A 120 -15.11 -28.37 -15.18
C LEU A 120 -15.02 -26.86 -14.97
N GLN A 121 -14.08 -26.43 -14.12
CA GLN A 121 -13.90 -25.04 -13.75
C GLN A 121 -12.48 -24.77 -13.24
N THR A 122 -12.13 -23.48 -13.15
CA THR A 122 -10.86 -23.00 -12.60
C THR A 122 -11.08 -21.83 -11.66
N SER A 123 -10.30 -21.78 -10.59
CA SER A 123 -10.19 -20.61 -9.69
C SER A 123 -8.76 -20.10 -9.73
N HIS A 124 -8.58 -18.78 -9.84
CA HIS A 124 -7.26 -18.15 -9.99
C HIS A 124 -6.93 -17.22 -8.83
N SER A 125 -5.64 -17.12 -8.50
CA SER A 125 -5.13 -16.02 -7.68
C SER A 125 -5.41 -14.67 -8.36
N SER A 126 -5.63 -13.61 -7.58
CA SER A 126 -5.71 -12.25 -8.12
C SER A 126 -4.38 -11.80 -8.75
N SER A 127 -4.37 -10.66 -9.42
CA SER A 127 -3.22 -10.14 -10.18
C SER A 127 -1.96 -9.85 -9.34
N CYS A 128 -2.04 -9.97 -8.02
CA CYS A 128 -0.97 -9.71 -7.07
C CYS A 128 -0.14 -10.99 -6.87
N ALA A 129 1.16 -10.98 -7.20
CA ALA A 129 2.06 -12.11 -6.94
C ALA A 129 2.36 -12.32 -5.43
N ALA A 130 1.65 -11.63 -4.55
CA ALA A 130 1.90 -11.66 -3.12
C ALA A 130 1.29 -12.93 -2.52
N GLY A 131 2.12 -13.68 -1.79
CA GLY A 131 1.79 -15.03 -1.32
C GLY A 131 1.79 -16.07 -2.45
N THR A 132 2.82 -16.08 -3.28
CA THR A 132 3.14 -17.10 -4.32
C THR A 132 4.50 -17.76 -4.03
N GLY A 133 5.06 -18.58 -4.94
CA GLY A 133 6.41 -19.13 -4.74
C GLY A 133 7.50 -18.07 -4.56
N SER A 134 7.44 -16.96 -5.30
CA SER A 134 8.43 -15.87 -5.21
C SER A 134 8.45 -15.23 -3.82
N PHE A 135 7.35 -15.25 -3.07
CA PHE A 135 7.32 -14.74 -1.70
C PHE A 135 8.31 -15.52 -0.80
N LEU A 136 8.38 -16.85 -0.94
CA LEU A 136 9.30 -17.67 -0.16
C LEU A 136 10.74 -17.48 -0.62
N ASP A 137 10.99 -17.29 -1.92
CA ASP A 137 12.33 -17.00 -2.44
C ASP A 137 12.88 -15.70 -1.83
N GLN A 138 12.04 -14.67 -1.77
CA GLN A 138 12.38 -13.39 -1.12
C GLN A 138 12.67 -13.58 0.38
N GLN A 139 11.83 -14.33 1.09
CA GLN A 139 12.04 -14.51 2.53
C GLN A 139 13.26 -15.38 2.83
N ALA A 140 13.58 -16.37 1.99
CA ALA A 140 14.78 -17.16 2.12
C ALA A 140 16.04 -16.29 2.04
N LEU A 141 16.14 -15.41 1.03
CA LEU A 141 17.25 -14.47 0.90
C LEU A 141 17.35 -13.53 2.13
N ARG A 142 16.22 -13.01 2.61
CA ARG A 142 16.17 -12.12 3.78
C ARG A 142 16.62 -12.79 5.08
N LEU A 143 16.35 -14.08 5.21
CA LEU A 143 16.79 -14.90 6.33
C LEU A 143 18.22 -15.45 6.13
N ASN A 144 18.92 -14.99 5.09
CA ASN A 144 20.26 -15.45 4.71
C ASN A 144 20.32 -16.98 4.48
N LEU A 145 19.25 -17.53 3.88
CA LEU A 145 19.13 -18.93 3.50
C LEU A 145 19.46 -19.10 2.01
N ASN A 146 20.16 -20.18 1.68
CA ASN A 146 20.62 -20.46 0.30
C ASN A 146 19.49 -20.55 -0.74
N ASN A 147 18.31 -21.08 -0.36
CA ASN A 147 17.16 -21.24 -1.24
C ASN A 147 15.89 -21.61 -0.44
N THR A 148 14.75 -21.69 -1.14
CA THR A 148 13.46 -22.11 -0.58
C THR A 148 13.40 -23.55 -0.10
N GLY A 149 14.27 -24.43 -0.61
CA GLY A 149 14.44 -25.78 -0.08
C GLY A 149 14.99 -25.75 1.35
N HIS A 150 16.05 -24.97 1.59
CA HIS A 150 16.61 -24.78 2.93
C HIS A 150 15.58 -24.17 3.89
N LEU A 151 14.78 -23.20 3.43
CA LEU A 151 13.65 -22.65 4.22
C LEU A 151 12.63 -23.74 4.59
N SER A 152 12.25 -24.60 3.63
CA SER A 152 11.36 -25.74 3.88
C SER A 152 11.94 -26.70 4.91
N ASP A 153 13.24 -27.02 4.84
CA ASP A 153 13.91 -27.93 5.77
C ASP A 153 13.92 -27.36 7.19
N MET A 154 14.19 -26.06 7.35
CA MET A 154 14.10 -25.38 8.64
C MET A 154 12.68 -25.40 9.20
N ALA A 155 11.68 -25.10 8.36
CA ALA A 155 10.27 -25.13 8.74
C ALA A 155 9.79 -26.52 9.19
N LEU A 156 10.31 -27.59 8.57
CA LEU A 156 9.96 -28.96 8.94
C LEU A 156 10.53 -29.39 10.29
N ARG A 157 11.68 -28.83 10.70
CA ARG A 157 12.32 -29.09 11.99
C ARG A 157 11.69 -28.32 13.16
N ASN A 158 10.76 -27.42 12.89
CA ASN A 158 10.12 -26.63 13.93
C ASN A 158 9.30 -27.51 14.89
N CYS A 159 9.67 -27.47 16.17
CA CYS A 159 8.93 -28.08 17.27
C CYS A 159 8.32 -27.03 18.22
N SER A 160 8.47 -25.75 17.91
CA SER A 160 8.03 -24.61 18.74
C SER A 160 6.75 -23.97 18.20
N PRO A 161 6.03 -23.18 19.03
CA PRO A 161 4.86 -22.44 18.57
C PRO A 161 5.18 -21.54 17.37
N VAL A 162 4.32 -21.60 16.36
CA VAL A 162 4.48 -20.83 15.11
C VAL A 162 4.03 -19.38 15.36
N PRO A 163 4.88 -18.36 15.12
CA PRO A 163 4.47 -16.96 15.21
C PRO A 163 3.46 -16.60 14.11
N ASP A 164 2.68 -15.54 14.30
CA ASP A 164 1.82 -14.99 13.25
C ASP A 164 2.61 -13.97 12.43
N ILE A 165 2.84 -14.24 11.14
CA ILE A 165 3.59 -13.39 10.22
C ILE A 165 2.73 -13.16 8.97
N ALA A 166 2.51 -11.91 8.57
CA ALA A 166 1.74 -11.56 7.40
C ALA A 166 2.40 -12.07 6.10
N ALA A 167 1.96 -13.22 5.58
CA ALA A 167 2.54 -13.82 4.38
C ALA A 167 1.91 -13.36 3.05
N ARG A 168 0.85 -12.54 3.11
CA ARG A 168 0.18 -12.01 1.91
C ARG A 168 0.94 -10.89 1.24
N CYS A 169 1.97 -10.33 1.85
CA CYS A 169 2.76 -9.24 1.28
C CYS A 169 4.17 -9.27 1.86
N SER A 170 5.18 -9.31 1.00
CA SER A 170 6.58 -9.35 1.44
C SER A 170 6.99 -8.10 2.23
N VAL A 171 6.35 -6.95 1.98
CA VAL A 171 6.60 -5.73 2.73
C VAL A 171 6.19 -5.88 4.20
N PHE A 172 4.98 -6.37 4.47
CA PHE A 172 4.51 -6.57 5.83
C PHE A 172 5.22 -7.73 6.53
N ALA A 173 5.49 -8.81 5.78
CA ALA A 173 6.29 -9.93 6.29
C ALA A 173 7.63 -9.47 6.85
N LYS A 174 8.29 -8.47 6.26
CA LYS A 174 9.56 -7.93 6.77
C LYS A 174 9.42 -7.35 8.17
N THR A 175 8.42 -6.51 8.40
CA THR A 175 8.17 -5.90 9.72
C THR A 175 7.83 -6.97 10.75
N ASP A 176 6.97 -7.92 10.38
CA ASP A 176 6.57 -9.02 11.25
C ASP A 176 7.72 -9.99 11.54
N LEU A 177 8.61 -10.23 10.58
CA LEU A 177 9.84 -11.02 10.76
C LEU A 177 10.76 -10.39 11.79
N ILE A 178 11.01 -9.08 11.67
CA ILE A 178 11.82 -8.33 12.65
C ILE A 178 11.17 -8.43 14.03
N HIS A 179 9.85 -8.25 14.11
CA HIS A 179 9.11 -8.36 15.38
C HIS A 179 9.17 -9.79 15.96
N ALA A 180 9.06 -10.82 15.12
CA ALA A 180 9.17 -12.22 15.55
C ALA A 180 10.58 -12.54 16.07
N GLN A 181 11.63 -12.07 15.39
CA GLN A 181 13.01 -12.20 15.87
C GLN A 181 13.21 -11.47 17.21
N GLN A 182 12.65 -10.27 17.37
CA GLN A 182 12.70 -9.51 18.63
C GLN A 182 11.93 -10.18 19.78
N LYS A 183 10.88 -10.95 19.47
CA LYS A 183 10.16 -11.79 20.44
C LYS A 183 10.90 -13.08 20.78
N GLY A 184 12.05 -13.36 20.16
CA GLY A 184 12.87 -14.53 20.43
C GLY A 184 12.40 -15.81 19.73
N TYR A 185 11.56 -15.71 18.70
CA TYR A 185 11.20 -16.89 17.91
C TYR A 185 12.43 -17.43 17.17
N GLY A 186 12.65 -18.74 17.25
CA GLY A 186 13.70 -19.43 16.51
C GLY A 186 13.49 -19.33 15.00
N LEU A 187 14.58 -19.46 14.24
CA LEU A 187 14.55 -19.36 12.78
C LEU A 187 13.66 -20.44 12.16
N GLU A 188 13.61 -21.63 12.75
CA GLU A 188 12.72 -22.73 12.36
C GLU A 188 11.24 -22.34 12.48
N ALA A 189 10.84 -21.74 13.61
CA ALA A 189 9.46 -21.30 13.84
C ALA A 189 9.05 -20.19 12.87
N ILE A 190 9.97 -19.26 12.59
CA ILE A 190 9.79 -18.22 11.60
C ILE A 190 9.60 -18.82 10.19
N CYS A 191 10.45 -19.75 9.77
CA CYS A 191 10.32 -20.43 8.47
C CYS A 191 9.00 -21.20 8.35
N ASP A 192 8.55 -21.84 9.44
CA ASP A 192 7.28 -22.56 9.48
C ASP A 192 6.07 -21.62 9.37
N SER A 193 6.14 -20.44 9.99
CA SER A 193 5.13 -19.38 9.86
C SER A 193 5.00 -18.87 8.43
N LEU A 194 6.13 -18.65 7.75
CA LEU A 194 6.14 -18.22 6.35
C LEU A 194 5.51 -19.27 5.41
N CYS A 195 5.83 -20.55 5.63
CA CYS A 195 5.21 -21.66 4.89
C CYS A 195 3.71 -21.77 5.16
N LYS A 196 3.31 -21.65 6.43
CA LYS A 196 1.90 -21.68 6.86
C LYS A 196 1.13 -20.52 6.23
N GLY A 197 1.68 -19.30 6.26
CA GLY A 197 1.00 -18.13 5.73
C GLY A 197 0.82 -18.18 4.21
N LEU A 198 1.74 -18.80 3.46
CA LEU A 198 1.53 -19.08 2.03
C LEU A 198 0.37 -20.07 1.83
N ALA A 199 0.30 -21.13 2.63
CA ALA A 199 -0.79 -22.11 2.57
C ALA A 199 -2.16 -21.49 2.91
N ASP A 200 -2.21 -20.66 3.95
CA ASP A 200 -3.40 -19.89 4.35
C ASP A 200 -3.86 -18.99 3.19
N ASN A 201 -2.93 -18.28 2.52
CA ASN A 201 -3.26 -17.42 1.39
C ASN A 201 -3.83 -18.19 0.19
N ILE A 202 -3.23 -19.32 -0.17
CA ILE A 202 -3.73 -20.18 -1.25
C ILE A 202 -5.15 -20.65 -0.92
N SER A 203 -5.37 -21.11 0.32
CA SER A 203 -6.68 -21.58 0.76
C SER A 203 -7.74 -20.49 0.74
N ASP A 204 -7.44 -19.34 1.34
CA ASP A 204 -8.36 -18.20 1.42
C ASP A 204 -8.74 -17.67 0.04
N THR A 205 -7.83 -17.78 -0.93
CA THR A 205 -8.02 -17.25 -2.29
C THR A 205 -8.73 -18.24 -3.22
N LEU A 206 -8.32 -19.51 -3.20
CA LEU A 206 -8.82 -20.49 -4.16
C LEU A 206 -10.03 -21.27 -3.68
N PHE A 207 -10.14 -21.55 -2.38
CA PHE A 207 -11.09 -22.56 -1.91
C PHE A 207 -12.48 -21.98 -1.64
N ASN A 208 -12.68 -20.67 -1.48
CA ASN A 208 -14.00 -20.00 -1.45
C ASN A 208 -15.15 -20.80 -0.76
N LYS A 209 -14.86 -21.49 0.36
CA LYS A 209 -15.75 -22.39 1.15
C LYS A 209 -15.98 -23.82 0.61
N SER A 210 -15.44 -24.20 -0.55
CA SER A 210 -15.43 -25.56 -1.09
C SER A 210 -14.01 -26.15 -1.13
N VAL A 211 -13.81 -27.26 -0.42
CA VAL A 211 -12.54 -27.99 -0.41
C VAL A 211 -12.36 -28.71 -1.76
N PRO A 212 -11.15 -28.70 -2.37
CA PRO A 212 -10.89 -29.43 -3.60
C PRO A 212 -11.29 -30.91 -3.55
N VAL A 213 -11.68 -31.46 -4.71
CA VAL A 213 -12.13 -32.84 -4.85
C VAL A 213 -10.92 -33.77 -4.96
N SER A 214 -10.91 -34.86 -4.19
CA SER A 214 -9.83 -35.85 -4.25
C SER A 214 -10.02 -36.82 -5.43
N PRO A 215 -8.92 -37.32 -6.04
CA PRO A 215 -7.52 -37.06 -5.70
C PRO A 215 -7.02 -35.66 -6.11
N ILE A 216 -6.30 -34.99 -5.21
CA ILE A 216 -5.73 -33.66 -5.42
C ILE A 216 -4.26 -33.81 -5.80
N PHE A 217 -3.84 -33.23 -6.93
CA PHE A 217 -2.44 -33.20 -7.35
C PHE A 217 -1.90 -31.78 -7.35
N MET A 218 -0.67 -31.61 -6.88
CA MET A 218 0.00 -30.31 -6.90
C MET A 218 1.05 -30.22 -8.02
N SER A 219 1.05 -29.10 -8.73
CA SER A 219 1.98 -28.75 -9.82
C SER A 219 2.74 -27.45 -9.50
N GLY A 220 3.88 -27.24 -10.15
CA GLY A 220 4.71 -26.04 -10.01
C GLY A 220 5.88 -26.20 -9.04
N GLY A 221 6.74 -25.19 -8.96
CA GLY A 221 7.97 -25.24 -8.15
C GLY A 221 7.71 -25.39 -6.64
N VAL A 222 6.62 -24.80 -6.14
CA VAL A 222 6.27 -24.85 -4.71
C VAL A 222 5.84 -26.25 -4.26
N ALA A 223 5.49 -27.16 -5.19
CA ALA A 223 5.22 -28.56 -4.86
C ALA A 223 6.43 -29.27 -4.22
N LYS A 224 7.65 -28.73 -4.37
CA LYS A 224 8.86 -29.23 -3.68
C LYS A 224 8.97 -28.78 -2.21
N ASN A 225 8.23 -27.75 -1.79
CA ASN A 225 8.24 -27.26 -0.42
C ASN A 225 7.29 -28.09 0.44
N GLN A 226 7.86 -29.07 1.15
CA GLN A 226 7.11 -30.03 1.94
C GLN A 226 6.37 -29.38 3.12
N SER A 227 6.87 -28.27 3.67
CA SER A 227 6.18 -27.58 4.76
C SER A 227 4.89 -26.91 4.28
N VAL A 228 4.91 -26.26 3.10
CA VAL A 228 3.70 -25.70 2.47
C VAL A 228 2.67 -26.79 2.18
N VAL A 229 3.10 -27.91 1.59
CA VAL A 229 2.20 -29.06 1.33
C VAL A 229 1.57 -29.58 2.62
N ARG A 230 2.37 -29.74 3.68
CA ARG A 230 1.90 -30.17 5.01
C ARG A 230 0.83 -29.25 5.58
N HIS A 231 1.01 -27.93 5.48
CA HIS A 231 0.00 -26.97 5.96
C HIS A 231 -1.26 -26.96 5.08
N LEU A 232 -1.11 -27.02 3.75
CA LEU A 232 -2.25 -27.14 2.84
C LEU A 232 -3.08 -28.39 3.11
N GLN A 233 -2.44 -29.55 3.31
CA GLN A 233 -3.12 -30.80 3.68
C GLN A 233 -3.88 -30.66 5.00
N ARG A 234 -3.31 -29.97 6.01
CA ARG A 234 -3.99 -29.68 7.28
C ARG A 234 -5.23 -28.79 7.09
N ILE A 235 -5.13 -27.77 6.24
CA ILE A 235 -6.24 -26.83 5.97
C ILE A 235 -7.36 -27.53 5.18
N ILE A 236 -7.00 -28.30 4.16
CA ILE A 236 -7.93 -29.02 3.28
C ILE A 236 -8.55 -30.23 4.00
N GLY A 237 -7.82 -30.85 4.93
CA GLY A 237 -8.22 -32.10 5.58
C GLY A 237 -8.17 -33.31 4.66
N LYS A 238 -7.47 -33.22 3.52
CA LYS A 238 -7.30 -34.29 2.53
C LYS A 238 -5.85 -34.37 2.07
N GLU A 239 -5.46 -35.56 1.61
CA GLU A 239 -4.12 -35.79 1.04
C GLU A 239 -3.95 -35.04 -0.30
N ILE A 240 -2.84 -34.34 -0.41
CA ILE A 240 -2.34 -33.74 -1.66
C ILE A 240 -1.20 -34.62 -2.16
N ARG A 241 -1.34 -35.16 -3.38
CA ARG A 241 -0.35 -36.01 -4.02
C ARG A 241 0.66 -35.18 -4.81
N ILE A 242 1.93 -35.50 -4.65
CA ILE A 242 3.06 -34.85 -5.35
C ILE A 242 3.76 -35.90 -6.22
N HIS A 243 4.00 -35.58 -7.48
CA HIS A 243 4.77 -36.42 -8.39
C HIS A 243 6.22 -35.91 -8.49
N PRO A 244 7.24 -36.77 -8.70
CA PRO A 244 8.62 -36.31 -8.92
C PRO A 244 8.75 -35.25 -10.03
N HIS A 245 7.88 -35.32 -11.04
CA HIS A 245 7.80 -34.36 -12.14
C HIS A 245 6.79 -33.22 -11.96
N SER A 246 6.26 -32.96 -10.76
CA SER A 246 5.24 -31.91 -10.51
C SER A 246 5.62 -30.52 -11.03
N HIS A 247 6.91 -30.18 -11.01
CA HIS A 247 7.48 -28.91 -11.49
C HIS A 247 7.78 -28.91 -13.00
N HIS A 248 7.67 -30.07 -13.66
CA HIS A 248 7.85 -30.25 -15.10
C HIS A 248 6.55 -30.45 -15.87
N LEU A 249 5.41 -30.58 -15.18
CA LEU A 249 4.11 -30.89 -15.82
C LEU A 249 3.77 -29.97 -17.00
N PRO A 250 3.95 -28.64 -16.93
CA PRO A 250 3.69 -27.79 -18.10
C PRO A 250 4.54 -28.19 -19.32
N ALA A 251 5.84 -28.41 -19.13
CA ALA A 251 6.77 -28.78 -20.20
C ALA A 251 6.48 -30.20 -20.74
N ILE A 252 6.17 -31.16 -19.87
CA ILE A 252 5.75 -32.53 -20.26
C ILE A 252 4.50 -32.44 -21.14
N GLY A 253 3.51 -31.67 -20.70
CA GLY A 253 2.26 -31.47 -21.41
C GLY A 253 2.44 -30.91 -22.81
N ALA A 254 3.21 -29.83 -22.93
CA ALA A 254 3.51 -29.20 -24.21
C ALA A 254 4.20 -30.17 -25.18
N ALA A 255 5.21 -30.91 -24.72
CA ALA A 255 5.87 -31.93 -25.55
C ALA A 255 4.91 -33.04 -26.00
N ARG A 256 4.01 -33.48 -25.11
CA ARG A 256 3.01 -34.52 -25.37
C ARG A 256 1.92 -34.08 -26.34
N LEU A 257 1.43 -32.85 -26.22
CA LEU A 257 0.48 -32.26 -27.16
C LEU A 257 1.10 -32.20 -28.57
N LEU A 258 2.33 -31.71 -28.68
CA LEU A 258 3.04 -31.69 -29.96
C LEU A 258 3.28 -33.09 -30.52
N TRP A 259 3.64 -34.05 -29.66
CA TRP A 259 3.75 -35.45 -30.08
C TRP A 259 2.45 -36.01 -30.65
N LYS A 260 1.29 -35.75 -30.03
CA LYS A 260 -0.03 -36.18 -30.52
C LYS A 260 -0.38 -35.56 -31.88
N GLU A 261 0.06 -34.33 -32.13
CA GLU A 261 -0.15 -33.65 -33.41
C GLU A 261 0.78 -34.19 -34.51
N LEU A 262 2.04 -34.49 -34.16
CA LEU A 262 3.04 -35.03 -35.08
C LEU A 262 2.75 -36.48 -35.50
N ASP A 263 2.12 -37.28 -34.65
CA ASP A 263 1.68 -38.65 -34.95
C ASP A 263 0.52 -38.70 -35.96
N ASN A 264 -0.17 -37.57 -36.19
CA ASN A 264 -1.39 -37.53 -36.99
C ASN A 264 -1.26 -37.02 -38.44
N ASP A 265 -0.28 -36.18 -38.85
CA ASP A 265 -0.23 -35.73 -40.28
C ASP A 265 1.00 -34.90 -40.80
N LYS A 266 2.24 -34.98 -40.27
CA LYS A 266 3.37 -34.16 -40.80
C LYS A 266 4.68 -34.90 -41.07
N ASN A 267 5.29 -34.64 -42.24
CA ASN A 267 6.68 -35.00 -42.56
C ASN A 267 7.64 -34.38 -41.54
N LEU A 268 8.42 -35.22 -40.87
CA LEU A 268 9.37 -34.85 -39.82
C LEU A 268 10.59 -34.14 -40.41
N SER A 269 10.68 -32.82 -40.23
CA SER A 269 11.90 -32.04 -40.50
C SER A 269 12.64 -31.76 -39.19
N HIS A 270 13.97 -31.91 -39.20
CA HIS A 270 14.82 -31.55 -38.06
C HIS A 270 14.71 -30.06 -37.73
N ILE A 271 14.49 -29.73 -36.46
CA ILE A 271 14.55 -28.34 -35.97
C ILE A 271 15.99 -27.99 -35.61
N ASP A 272 16.50 -26.93 -36.24
CA ASP A 272 17.78 -26.32 -35.86
C ASP A 272 17.62 -25.51 -34.57
N LEU A 273 18.16 -26.04 -33.48
CA LEU A 273 18.11 -25.42 -32.16
C LEU A 273 18.90 -24.10 -32.09
N THR A 274 19.87 -23.86 -32.99
CA THR A 274 20.71 -22.64 -32.95
C THR A 274 19.96 -21.36 -33.29
N ASN A 275 18.87 -21.49 -34.05
CA ASN A 275 18.06 -20.36 -34.54
C ASN A 275 16.67 -20.28 -33.91
N MET A 276 16.39 -21.12 -32.90
CA MET A 276 15.08 -21.27 -32.28
C MET A 276 14.72 -20.11 -31.33
N VAL A 277 15.73 -19.55 -30.66
CA VAL A 277 15.55 -18.39 -29.78
C VAL A 277 15.45 -17.15 -30.67
N SER A 278 14.30 -16.47 -30.64
CA SER A 278 14.08 -15.29 -31.47
C SER A 278 14.95 -14.13 -30.99
N ASP A 279 15.59 -13.41 -31.92
CA ASP A 279 16.02 -12.05 -31.61
C ASP A 279 14.78 -11.20 -31.34
N HIS A 280 14.76 -10.57 -30.18
CA HIS A 280 13.65 -9.72 -29.78
C HIS A 280 13.46 -8.61 -30.81
N GLY A 281 12.20 -8.34 -31.18
CA GLY A 281 11.87 -7.21 -32.04
C GLY A 281 12.35 -5.88 -31.43
N ARG A 282 12.22 -4.78 -32.18
CA ARG A 282 12.62 -3.45 -31.69
C ARG A 282 12.03 -3.18 -30.30
N LEU A 283 12.90 -3.04 -29.30
CA LEU A 283 12.51 -2.70 -27.93
C LEU A 283 11.94 -1.27 -27.89
N GLU A 284 10.96 -1.05 -27.02
CA GLU A 284 10.26 0.23 -26.84
C GLU A 284 10.66 0.85 -25.51
N TYR A 285 11.36 1.98 -25.57
CA TYR A 285 11.77 2.71 -24.38
C TYR A 285 10.81 3.86 -24.07
N PHE A 286 10.63 4.14 -22.78
CA PHE A 286 9.79 5.24 -22.30
C PHE A 286 10.62 6.38 -21.71
N TYR A 287 11.73 6.06 -21.04
CA TYR A 287 12.63 7.02 -20.44
C TYR A 287 13.92 7.15 -21.25
N GLU A 288 14.33 8.40 -21.47
CA GLU A 288 15.63 8.74 -22.04
C GLU A 288 16.78 8.36 -21.09
N PRO A 289 18.01 8.18 -21.61
CA PRO A 289 19.14 7.78 -20.79
C PRO A 289 19.39 8.69 -19.59
N LEU A 290 19.57 8.09 -18.41
CA LEU A 290 19.96 8.82 -17.20
C LEU A 290 21.33 9.49 -17.41
N GLN A 291 21.35 10.82 -17.34
CA GLN A 291 22.58 11.59 -17.43
C GLN A 291 23.14 11.86 -16.03
N PRO A 292 24.47 11.84 -15.85
CA PRO A 292 25.07 12.20 -14.57
C PRO A 292 24.67 13.62 -14.17
N SER A 293 24.20 13.78 -12.95
CA SER A 293 23.97 15.10 -12.37
C SER A 293 25.31 15.86 -12.22
N GLU A 294 25.34 17.14 -12.61
CA GLU A 294 26.45 18.06 -12.31
C GLU A 294 26.54 18.42 -10.81
N THR A 295 25.62 17.94 -9.96
CA THR A 295 25.62 18.28 -8.54
C THR A 295 26.72 17.53 -7.77
N THR A 296 27.81 18.26 -7.56
CA THR A 296 28.95 17.88 -6.74
C THR A 296 28.75 18.32 -5.30
N GLY A 297 28.53 17.37 -4.39
CA GLY A 297 28.99 17.52 -3.01
C GLY A 297 30.52 17.51 -3.00
N GLN A 298 31.16 18.30 -2.13
CA GLN A 298 32.62 18.37 -2.04
C GLN A 298 33.23 17.02 -1.63
N GLU A 299 33.56 16.16 -2.60
CA GLU A 299 34.20 14.84 -2.37
C GLU A 299 35.54 14.97 -1.61
N HIS A 300 36.12 16.18 -1.58
CA HIS A 300 37.37 16.48 -0.91
C HIS A 300 37.33 16.53 0.63
N LEU A 301 36.16 16.32 1.27
CA LEU A 301 36.01 16.38 2.73
C LEU A 301 36.50 15.12 3.47
N ILE A 302 36.40 13.95 2.84
CA ILE A 302 36.80 12.68 3.45
C ILE A 302 38.33 12.54 3.31
N LYS A 303 39.00 12.35 4.44
CA LYS A 303 40.44 12.05 4.51
C LYS A 303 40.70 10.57 4.27
N GLU A 304 39.88 9.71 4.87
CA GLU A 304 40.08 8.26 4.91
C GLU A 304 38.74 7.55 5.11
N GLN A 305 38.55 6.41 4.44
CA GLN A 305 37.37 5.56 4.56
C GLN A 305 37.79 4.09 4.63
N TYR A 306 37.26 3.35 5.61
CA TYR A 306 37.52 1.92 5.77
C TYR A 306 36.36 1.20 6.46
N ILE A 307 36.36 -0.14 6.41
CA ILE A 307 35.40 -0.98 7.14
C ILE A 307 36.08 -1.55 8.39
N HIS A 308 35.53 -1.22 9.56
CA HIS A 308 35.89 -1.88 10.82
C HIS A 308 34.97 -3.09 11.03
N HIS A 309 35.56 -4.24 11.37
CA HIS A 309 34.82 -5.43 11.74
C HIS A 309 34.88 -5.59 13.27
N PRO A 310 33.74 -5.61 13.97
CA PRO A 310 33.72 -5.80 15.42
C PRO A 310 34.38 -7.11 15.82
N SER A 311 35.11 -7.04 16.92
CA SER A 311 35.82 -8.17 17.52
C SER A 311 35.29 -8.48 18.92
N VAL A 312 34.73 -7.48 19.61
CA VAL A 312 34.21 -7.61 20.98
C VAL A 312 32.70 -7.81 20.98
N THR A 313 31.99 -7.15 20.06
CA THR A 313 30.53 -7.30 19.95
C THR A 313 30.16 -8.42 18.96
N ASP A 314 29.11 -9.22 19.27
CA ASP A 314 28.58 -10.26 18.37
C ASP A 314 27.83 -9.69 17.13
N HIS A 315 28.11 -8.45 16.74
CA HIS A 315 27.47 -7.79 15.62
C HIS A 315 28.15 -8.21 14.32
N THR A 316 27.40 -8.84 13.40
CA THR A 316 27.97 -9.49 12.22
C THR A 316 28.22 -8.54 11.04
N ALA A 317 27.65 -7.34 11.04
CA ALA A 317 27.84 -6.37 9.98
C ALA A 317 29.08 -5.50 10.21
N GLY A 318 29.83 -5.22 9.14
CA GLY A 318 30.91 -4.23 9.18
C GLY A 318 30.40 -2.81 9.47
N ILE A 319 31.29 -1.98 10.01
CA ILE A 319 31.06 -0.57 10.30
C ILE A 319 31.88 0.23 9.30
N GLN A 320 31.19 0.98 8.44
CA GLN A 320 31.85 1.98 7.61
C GLN A 320 32.28 3.15 8.51
N VAL A 321 33.57 3.47 8.48
CA VAL A 321 34.16 4.60 9.19
C VAL A 321 34.62 5.63 8.15
N ASP A 322 34.07 6.84 8.23
CA ASP A 322 34.41 7.99 7.39
C ASP A 322 35.16 9.03 8.25
N ARG A 323 36.46 9.23 8.03
CA ARG A 323 37.25 10.25 8.75
C ARG A 323 37.39 11.51 7.91
N PHE A 324 37.07 12.67 8.48
CA PHE A 324 37.08 13.95 7.75
C PHE A 324 38.39 14.73 7.95
N LYS A 325 38.70 15.65 7.03
CA LYS A 325 39.90 16.49 7.11
C LYS A 325 39.73 17.57 8.19
N LEU A 326 40.49 17.44 9.28
CA LEU A 326 40.55 18.41 10.39
C LEU A 326 42.00 18.64 10.84
N SER A 327 42.28 19.83 11.37
CA SER A 327 43.57 20.17 11.98
C SER A 327 43.77 19.40 13.29
N SER A 328 44.88 18.69 13.42
CA SER A 328 45.17 17.81 14.56
C SER A 328 45.44 18.56 15.87
N ALA A 329 44.87 18.03 16.96
CA ALA A 329 45.19 18.32 18.36
C ALA A 329 45.24 16.97 19.12
N GLU A 330 46.03 16.89 20.19
CA GLU A 330 46.19 15.65 20.99
C GLU A 330 44.92 15.28 21.78
N GLU A 331 44.10 16.28 22.13
CA GLU A 331 42.84 16.12 22.84
C GLU A 331 41.73 16.92 22.15
N MET A 332 40.57 16.30 21.93
CA MET A 332 39.43 16.93 21.27
C MET A 332 38.11 16.65 21.97
N GLN A 333 37.28 17.67 22.04
CA GLN A 333 35.93 17.61 22.60
C GLN A 333 34.88 17.49 21.48
N PHE A 334 33.91 16.59 21.68
CA PHE A 334 32.90 16.25 20.70
C PHE A 334 31.48 16.26 21.26
N TYR A 335 30.53 16.61 20.38
CA TYR A 335 29.12 16.26 20.50
C TYR A 335 28.88 14.98 19.70
N LEU A 336 28.24 13.98 20.32
CA LEU A 336 27.97 12.69 19.70
C LEU A 336 26.50 12.56 19.31
N GLY A 337 26.20 12.62 18.03
CA GLY A 337 24.86 12.35 17.51
C GLY A 337 24.75 10.92 17.01
N ILE A 338 23.68 10.20 17.41
CA ILE A 338 23.45 8.80 17.02
C ILE A 338 22.06 8.65 16.40
N ASP A 339 21.98 8.28 15.13
CA ASP A 339 20.71 7.96 14.45
C ASP A 339 20.47 6.44 14.48
N VAL A 340 19.47 6.01 15.23
CA VAL A 340 19.09 4.60 15.41
C VAL A 340 17.86 4.29 14.54
N GLY A 341 18.10 4.01 13.27
CA GLY A 341 17.06 3.62 12.32
C GLY A 341 16.69 2.14 12.42
N SER A 342 15.56 1.76 11.81
CA SER A 342 15.10 0.37 11.74
C SER A 342 16.03 -0.53 10.89
N THR A 343 16.69 0.06 9.90
CA THR A 343 17.56 -0.66 8.94
C THR A 343 19.04 -0.41 9.19
N SER A 344 19.41 0.81 9.57
CA SER A 344 20.80 1.21 9.82
C SER A 344 20.93 2.13 11.03
N THR A 345 22.04 1.98 11.74
CA THR A 345 22.46 2.81 12.87
C THR A 345 23.69 3.61 12.45
N LYS A 346 23.70 4.91 12.75
CA LYS A 346 24.78 5.84 12.39
C LYS A 346 25.21 6.67 13.57
N ALA A 347 26.45 7.12 13.57
CA ALA A 347 26.96 8.09 14.52
C ALA A 347 27.80 9.16 13.82
N VAL A 348 27.79 10.38 14.36
CA VAL A 348 28.66 11.48 13.94
C VAL A 348 29.29 12.10 15.18
N MET A 349 30.61 12.27 15.13
CA MET A 349 31.38 13.06 16.10
C MET A 349 31.58 14.46 15.56
N LEU A 350 30.99 15.45 16.22
CA LEU A 350 31.04 16.87 15.83
C LEU A 350 31.93 17.63 16.80
N ASN A 351 32.94 18.35 16.33
CA ASN A 351 33.79 19.14 17.22
C ASN A 351 33.03 20.37 17.78
N THR A 352 33.66 21.10 18.71
CA THR A 352 33.07 22.31 19.31
C THR A 352 32.84 23.47 18.34
N LYS A 353 33.51 23.47 17.18
CA LYS A 353 33.30 24.45 16.10
C LYS A 353 32.11 24.11 15.21
N GLY A 354 31.54 22.90 15.33
CA GLY A 354 30.46 22.42 14.46
C GLY A 354 30.97 21.69 13.21
N GLU A 355 32.22 21.24 13.19
CA GLU A 355 32.80 20.52 12.05
C GLU A 355 32.80 19.00 12.31
N PRO A 356 32.39 18.16 11.35
CA PRO A 356 32.38 16.70 11.51
C PRO A 356 33.82 16.14 11.56
N TYR A 357 34.15 15.34 12.57
CA TYR A 357 35.45 14.67 12.70
C TYR A 357 35.44 13.25 12.15
N ALA A 358 34.43 12.47 12.53
CA ALA A 358 34.24 11.11 12.05
C ALA A 358 32.75 10.77 11.95
N GLY A 359 32.42 9.95 10.96
CA GLY A 359 31.12 9.38 10.70
C GLY A 359 31.18 7.87 10.73
N PHE A 360 30.12 7.24 11.24
CA PHE A 360 30.05 5.78 11.37
C PHE A 360 28.69 5.30 10.86
N TYR A 361 28.68 4.21 10.09
CA TYR A 361 27.46 3.61 9.55
C TYR A 361 27.51 2.08 9.63
N THR A 362 26.44 1.46 10.14
CA THR A 362 26.26 0.00 10.12
C THR A 362 24.79 -0.38 9.96
N TYR A 363 24.53 -1.63 9.61
CA TYR A 363 23.19 -2.19 9.58
C TYR A 363 22.69 -2.49 10.99
N THR A 364 21.43 -2.15 11.29
CA THR A 364 20.81 -2.38 12.62
C THR A 364 20.56 -3.87 12.86
N LEU A 365 20.22 -4.64 11.81
CA LEU A 365 19.90 -6.08 11.86
C LEU A 365 18.89 -6.47 12.96
N GLY A 366 17.92 -5.59 13.24
CA GLY A 366 16.95 -5.79 14.33
C GLY A 366 17.54 -5.73 15.75
N GLN A 367 18.84 -5.45 15.89
CA GLN A 367 19.61 -5.45 17.14
C GLN A 367 20.17 -4.05 17.43
N PRO A 368 19.33 -3.04 17.71
CA PRO A 368 19.76 -1.64 17.83
C PRO A 368 20.83 -1.43 18.91
N LEU A 369 20.75 -2.14 20.03
CA LEU A 369 21.75 -2.06 21.09
C LEU A 369 23.11 -2.57 20.63
N LYS A 370 23.17 -3.75 20.01
CA LYS A 370 24.42 -4.32 19.51
C LYS A 370 25.03 -3.46 18.41
N ALA A 371 24.20 -2.92 17.52
CA ALA A 371 24.66 -2.00 16.49
C ALA A 371 25.31 -0.75 17.11
N VAL A 372 24.71 -0.13 18.14
CA VAL A 372 25.30 1.01 18.85
C VAL A 372 26.59 0.63 19.58
N GLN A 373 26.63 -0.53 20.24
CA GLN A 373 27.86 -1.04 20.85
C GLN A 373 28.98 -1.24 19.82
N ALA A 374 28.65 -1.76 18.63
CA ALA A 374 29.61 -1.91 17.54
C ALA A 374 30.13 -0.56 17.00
N LEU A 375 29.28 0.49 16.98
CA LEU A 375 29.72 1.85 16.68
C LEU A 375 30.69 2.39 17.74
N PHE A 376 30.42 2.12 19.02
CA PHE A 376 31.31 2.53 20.12
C PHE A 376 32.66 1.81 20.08
N GLU A 377 32.68 0.51 19.71
CA GLU A 377 33.92 -0.23 19.46
C GLU A 377 34.74 0.42 18.32
N ALA A 378 34.07 0.80 17.23
CA ALA A 378 34.72 1.49 16.11
C ALA A 378 35.27 2.89 16.50
N ILE A 379 34.57 3.62 17.38
CA ILE A 379 35.03 4.92 17.93
C ILE A 379 36.29 4.73 18.79
N ASP A 380 36.31 3.72 19.67
CA ASP A 380 37.48 3.41 20.50
C ASP A 380 38.69 3.00 19.65
N HIS A 381 38.48 2.15 18.64
CA HIS A 381 39.52 1.81 17.66
C HIS A 381 40.05 3.04 16.91
N LEU A 382 39.19 3.98 16.53
CA LEU A 382 39.61 5.23 15.90
C LEU A 382 40.47 6.10 16.85
N ALA A 383 40.12 6.17 18.14
CA ALA A 383 40.90 6.89 19.14
C ALA A 383 42.32 6.30 19.25
N GLN A 384 42.41 4.97 19.33
CA GLN A 384 43.67 4.23 19.46
C GLN A 384 44.56 4.38 18.21
N THR A 385 43.99 4.26 17.02
CA THR A 385 44.74 4.38 15.75
C THR A 385 45.20 5.80 15.45
N THR A 386 44.47 6.81 15.92
CA THR A 386 44.83 8.22 15.72
C THR A 386 45.70 8.80 16.83
N GLY A 387 45.77 8.14 17.99
CA GLY A 387 46.45 8.64 19.18
C GLY A 387 45.77 9.86 19.81
N VAL A 388 44.50 10.11 19.50
CA VAL A 388 43.73 11.26 20.00
C VAL A 388 42.83 10.82 21.15
N THR A 389 42.86 11.56 22.25
CA THR A 389 41.92 11.36 23.36
C THR A 389 40.60 12.05 23.04
N PHE A 390 39.51 11.27 23.00
CA PHE A 390 38.17 11.79 22.73
C PHE A 390 37.40 12.07 24.03
N GLN A 391 37.00 13.33 24.21
CA GLN A 391 36.06 13.74 25.27
C GLN A 391 34.69 14.05 24.67
N PHE A 392 33.62 13.58 25.31
CA PHE A 392 32.25 13.86 24.86
C PHE A 392 31.58 14.88 25.77
N LYS A 393 31.25 16.05 25.22
CA LYS A 393 30.51 17.11 25.95
C LYS A 393 29.06 16.73 26.16
N SER A 394 28.44 16.12 25.15
CA SER A 394 27.06 15.68 25.20
C SER A 394 26.80 14.61 24.14
N SER A 395 25.78 13.78 24.36
CA SER A 395 25.31 12.79 23.40
C SER A 395 23.80 12.87 23.21
N GLY A 396 23.34 12.55 22.00
CA GLY A 396 21.93 12.58 21.65
C GLY A 396 21.59 11.47 20.69
N THR A 397 20.32 11.09 20.67
CA THR A 397 19.82 10.05 19.78
C THR A 397 18.68 10.54 18.90
N THR A 398 18.56 9.97 17.71
CA THR A 398 17.43 10.15 16.81
C THR A 398 17.04 8.84 16.10
N GLY A 399 16.04 8.91 15.21
CA GLY A 399 15.49 7.74 14.52
C GLY A 399 14.45 6.96 15.33
N SER A 400 14.05 5.81 14.81
CA SER A 400 13.01 4.95 15.41
C SER A 400 13.40 4.34 16.75
N GLY A 401 14.69 4.05 16.95
CA GLY A 401 15.23 3.45 18.18
C GLY A 401 15.68 4.46 19.24
N ARG A 402 15.50 5.76 19.00
CA ARG A 402 16.09 6.85 19.80
C ARG A 402 15.81 6.75 21.30
N LYS A 403 14.55 6.49 21.68
CA LYS A 403 14.11 6.44 23.08
C LYS A 403 14.72 5.28 23.84
N PHE A 404 14.76 4.11 23.18
CA PHE A 404 15.33 2.88 23.72
C PHE A 404 16.83 3.04 23.98
N ILE A 405 17.56 3.54 22.98
CA ILE A 405 19.01 3.72 23.11
C ILE A 405 19.35 4.90 24.03
N ALA A 406 18.57 5.99 24.02
CA ALA A 406 18.81 7.16 24.87
C ALA A 406 18.92 6.77 26.34
N GLY A 407 17.95 6.04 26.88
CA GLY A 407 18.01 5.66 28.29
C GLY A 407 19.02 4.55 28.59
N ILE A 408 19.53 3.81 27.59
CA ILE A 408 20.61 2.82 27.77
C ILE A 408 21.99 3.49 27.79
N ILE A 409 22.23 4.47 26.92
CA ILE A 409 23.53 5.16 26.87
C ILE A 409 23.59 6.36 27.80
N GLY A 410 22.45 6.78 28.37
CA GLY A 410 22.34 8.02 29.14
C GLY A 410 22.42 9.25 28.23
N ALA A 411 21.81 9.19 27.04
CA ALA A 411 21.80 10.34 26.13
C ALA A 411 21.12 11.54 26.80
N ASP A 412 21.66 12.73 26.55
CA ASP A 412 21.15 13.98 27.11
C ASP A 412 19.81 14.35 26.48
N HIS A 413 19.64 14.05 25.18
CA HIS A 413 18.43 14.36 24.41
C HIS A 413 18.07 13.27 23.39
N ASP A 414 16.77 13.10 23.13
CA ASP A 414 16.21 12.19 22.13
C ASP A 414 15.42 12.95 21.03
N TYR A 415 16.14 13.65 20.16
CA TYR A 415 15.56 14.47 19.10
C TYR A 415 14.78 13.64 18.07
N ASP A 416 13.71 14.20 17.51
CA ASP A 416 13.03 13.56 16.39
C ASP A 416 13.87 13.64 15.12
N GLU A 417 13.69 12.64 14.26
CA GLU A 417 14.47 12.46 13.03
C GLU A 417 14.23 13.59 12.03
N ILE A 418 12.99 14.07 11.89
CA ILE A 418 12.64 15.11 10.91
C ILE A 418 13.36 16.42 11.26
N THR A 419 13.35 16.81 12.54
CA THR A 419 14.07 18.01 12.99
C THR A 419 15.57 17.85 12.87
N ALA A 420 16.13 16.68 13.22
CA ALA A 420 17.55 16.43 13.04
C ALA A 420 17.97 16.54 11.57
N HIS A 421 17.25 15.87 10.67
CA HIS A 421 17.49 15.93 9.23
C HIS A 421 17.33 17.36 8.67
N ALA A 422 16.32 18.11 9.12
CA ALA A 422 16.12 19.50 8.73
C ALA A 422 17.26 20.41 9.20
N ARG A 423 17.72 20.24 10.44
CA ARG A 423 18.84 21.01 10.97
C ARG A 423 20.13 20.73 10.21
N ALA A 424 20.39 19.47 9.88
CA ALA A 424 21.52 19.07 9.04
C ALA A 424 21.41 19.64 7.62
N ALA A 425 20.21 19.63 7.02
CA ALA A 425 19.98 20.20 5.69
C ALA A 425 20.31 21.70 5.66
N TYR A 426 19.87 22.43 6.68
CA TYR A 426 20.13 23.86 6.82
C TYR A 426 21.62 24.16 7.01
N GLU A 427 22.34 23.35 7.81
CA GLU A 427 23.79 23.51 7.98
C GLU A 427 24.56 23.27 6.68
N LEU A 428 24.18 22.22 5.95
CA LEU A 428 24.85 21.83 4.72
C LEU A 428 24.56 22.81 3.57
N ASN A 429 23.35 23.34 3.51
CA ASN A 429 22.94 24.37 2.56
C ASN A 429 21.80 25.22 3.15
N PRO A 430 22.07 26.45 3.61
CA PRO A 430 21.06 27.33 4.21
C PRO A 430 19.90 27.71 3.29
N LYS A 431 20.05 27.57 1.97
CA LYS A 431 18.98 27.83 1.00
C LYS A 431 17.99 26.69 0.89
N THR A 432 18.26 25.52 1.48
CA THR A 432 17.38 24.34 1.38
C THR A 432 15.97 24.67 1.83
N ASP A 433 15.01 24.47 0.94
CA ASP A 433 13.57 24.61 1.22
C ASP A 433 12.85 23.25 1.19
N THR A 434 13.47 22.23 0.60
CA THR A 434 12.87 20.92 0.37
C THR A 434 13.89 19.83 0.69
N ILE A 435 13.46 18.84 1.46
CA ILE A 435 14.23 17.63 1.74
C ILE A 435 13.49 16.45 1.13
N ILE A 436 14.19 15.76 0.23
CA ILE A 436 13.84 14.42 -0.21
C ILE A 436 14.66 13.47 0.66
N GLU A 437 14.02 12.58 1.41
CA GLU A 437 14.70 11.59 2.22
C GLU A 437 14.15 10.21 1.86
N ILE A 438 14.99 9.34 1.31
CA ILE A 438 14.59 7.97 0.97
C ILE A 438 15.45 7.01 1.79
N GLY A 439 14.85 6.47 2.85
CA GLY A 439 15.46 5.51 3.74
C GLY A 439 15.40 4.08 3.20
N GLY A 440 15.77 3.13 4.07
CA GLY A 440 15.69 1.70 3.74
C GLY A 440 14.27 1.14 3.76
N GLN A 441 13.39 1.65 4.62
CA GLN A 441 12.02 1.14 4.82
C GLN A 441 10.94 2.19 4.63
N ASP A 442 11.23 3.43 5.03
CA ASP A 442 10.38 4.60 4.84
C ASP A 442 11.02 5.62 3.91
N ALA A 443 10.19 6.52 3.41
CA ALA A 443 10.57 7.67 2.62
C ALA A 443 9.80 8.89 3.13
N LYS A 444 10.51 10.00 3.33
CA LYS A 444 9.99 11.23 3.92
C LYS A 444 10.19 12.39 2.94
N PHE A 445 9.19 13.26 2.89
CA PHE A 445 9.21 14.52 2.18
C PHE A 445 9.03 15.61 3.22
N THR A 446 9.97 16.56 3.28
CA THR A 446 9.91 17.66 4.23
C THR A 446 10.09 18.99 3.51
N ARG A 447 9.19 19.93 3.78
CA ARG A 447 9.34 21.33 3.39
C ARG A 447 9.74 22.13 4.61
N MET A 448 10.66 23.05 4.40
CA MET A 448 11.20 23.89 5.44
C MET A 448 11.33 25.34 4.97
N LYS A 449 11.40 26.24 5.93
CA LYS A 449 11.67 27.66 5.70
C LYS A 449 12.57 28.15 6.83
N ASP A 450 13.70 28.76 6.47
CA ASP A 450 14.67 29.32 7.42
C ASP A 450 15.09 28.32 8.52
N GLY A 451 15.40 27.09 8.12
CA GLY A 451 15.79 26.01 9.04
C GLY A 451 14.62 25.31 9.76
N MET A 452 13.41 25.85 9.68
CA MET A 452 12.24 25.34 10.40
C MET A 452 11.35 24.47 9.51
N VAL A 453 10.97 23.29 10.01
CA VAL A 453 10.03 22.39 9.33
C VAL A 453 8.64 23.02 9.30
N THR A 454 8.12 23.28 8.09
CA THR A 454 6.77 23.80 7.87
C THR A 454 5.79 22.67 7.57
N PHE A 455 6.22 21.67 6.80
CA PHE A 455 5.40 20.54 6.39
C PHE A 455 6.26 19.29 6.28
N SER A 456 5.75 18.15 6.72
CA SER A 456 6.41 16.87 6.50
C SER A 456 5.38 15.78 6.26
N HIS A 457 5.68 14.90 5.32
CA HIS A 457 4.84 13.77 4.93
C HIS A 457 5.72 12.54 4.71
N MET A 458 5.23 11.37 5.13
CA MET A 458 5.94 10.09 5.03
C MET A 458 5.05 9.06 4.33
N ASN A 459 5.63 8.14 3.55
CA ASN A 459 4.86 7.07 2.89
C ASN A 459 4.01 6.25 3.87
N THR A 460 2.87 5.80 3.35
CA THR A 460 2.02 4.79 3.98
C THR A 460 2.60 3.40 3.77
N VAL A 461 3.41 2.91 4.72
CA VAL A 461 3.85 1.50 4.95
C VAL A 461 4.52 0.78 3.75
N CYS A 462 4.65 1.44 2.60
CA CYS A 462 4.98 0.81 1.33
C CYS A 462 6.49 0.85 1.03
N ALA A 463 7.12 -0.32 0.87
CA ALA A 463 8.55 -0.45 0.51
C ALA A 463 8.87 -0.15 -0.96
N ALA A 464 7.85 0.04 -1.80
CA ALA A 464 7.97 0.15 -3.25
C ALA A 464 8.78 1.38 -3.72
N GLY A 465 8.92 2.39 -2.87
CA GLY A 465 9.70 3.60 -3.12
C GLY A 465 10.91 3.75 -2.19
N THR A 466 11.45 2.67 -1.61
CA THR A 466 12.54 2.76 -0.61
C THR A 466 13.77 1.96 -1.01
N GLY A 467 14.89 2.22 -0.34
CA GLY A 467 16.18 1.59 -0.64
C GLY A 467 16.17 0.06 -0.53
N SER A 468 15.31 -0.50 0.32
CA SER A 468 15.22 -1.97 0.43
C SER A 468 14.70 -2.64 -0.84
N PHE A 469 13.86 -1.97 -1.63
CA PHE A 469 13.42 -2.52 -2.91
C PHE A 469 14.57 -2.56 -3.93
N ILE A 470 15.37 -1.48 -3.99
CA ILE A 470 16.57 -1.42 -4.84
C ILE A 470 17.55 -2.55 -4.47
N GLU A 471 17.82 -2.73 -3.17
CA GLU A 471 18.72 -3.76 -2.65
C GLU A 471 18.21 -5.19 -2.94
N GLU A 472 16.92 -5.46 -2.67
CA GLU A 472 16.31 -6.77 -2.88
C GLU A 472 16.30 -7.17 -4.36
N LEU A 473 15.97 -6.21 -5.24
CA LEU A 473 15.98 -6.48 -6.66
C LEU A 473 17.39 -6.68 -7.21
N ALA A 474 18.36 -5.89 -6.76
CA ALA A 474 19.77 -6.06 -7.14
C ALA A 474 20.24 -7.49 -6.83
N GLY A 475 19.99 -7.96 -5.59
CA GLY A 475 20.33 -9.31 -5.17
C GLY A 475 19.65 -10.40 -6.02
N ARG A 476 18.37 -10.22 -6.36
CA ARG A 476 17.61 -11.15 -7.20
C ARG A 476 18.15 -11.24 -8.63
N LEU A 477 18.58 -10.12 -9.20
CA LEU A 477 19.20 -10.04 -10.54
C LEU A 477 20.69 -10.40 -10.52
N GLY A 478 21.25 -10.79 -9.37
CA GLY A 478 22.67 -11.15 -9.23
C GLY A 478 23.63 -9.96 -9.27
N VAL A 479 23.13 -8.75 -9.05
CA VAL A 479 23.89 -7.49 -9.07
C VAL A 479 24.27 -7.09 -7.64
N LYS A 480 25.54 -6.74 -7.43
CA LYS A 480 25.99 -6.16 -6.14
C LYS A 480 25.50 -4.72 -6.05
N LEU A 481 25.00 -4.31 -4.88
CA LEU A 481 24.43 -2.98 -4.69
C LEU A 481 25.40 -1.83 -5.07
N LYS A 482 26.70 -1.99 -4.81
CA LYS A 482 27.74 -1.01 -5.18
C LYS A 482 27.91 -0.81 -6.69
N ASP A 483 27.52 -1.80 -7.50
CA ASP A 483 27.64 -1.79 -8.95
C ASP A 483 26.31 -1.33 -9.61
N PHE A 484 25.25 -1.12 -8.82
CA PHE A 484 23.93 -0.76 -9.34
C PHE A 484 23.94 0.55 -10.13
N GLU A 485 24.51 1.60 -9.53
CA GLU A 485 24.52 2.94 -10.13
C GLU A 485 25.20 2.94 -11.50
N SER A 486 26.40 2.36 -11.59
CA SER A 486 27.18 2.35 -12.82
C SER A 486 26.52 1.53 -13.94
N LEU A 487 25.78 0.48 -13.59
CA LEU A 487 25.02 -0.31 -14.54
C LEU A 487 23.78 0.41 -15.05
N ALA A 488 23.06 1.14 -14.18
CA ALA A 488 21.85 1.86 -14.55
C ALA A 488 22.11 3.19 -15.30
N MET A 489 23.22 3.86 -15.02
CA MET A 489 23.56 5.16 -15.61
C MET A 489 23.73 5.06 -17.14
N GLY A 490 23.26 6.07 -17.88
CA GLY A 490 23.38 6.14 -19.34
C GLY A 490 22.50 5.13 -20.11
N ARG A 491 21.60 4.41 -19.44
CA ARG A 491 20.69 3.44 -20.09
C ARG A 491 19.31 4.03 -20.32
N GLN A 492 18.74 3.75 -21.49
CA GLN A 492 17.30 3.94 -21.72
C GLN A 492 16.52 2.94 -20.87
N ALA A 493 15.29 3.28 -20.50
CA ALA A 493 14.46 2.40 -19.69
C ALA A 493 13.03 2.27 -20.25
N PRO A 494 12.48 1.04 -20.31
CA PRO A 494 11.05 0.84 -20.53
C PRO A 494 10.21 1.34 -19.34
N LEU A 495 8.88 1.37 -19.54
CA LEU A 495 7.94 1.68 -18.46
C LEU A 495 7.58 0.42 -17.66
N ALA A 496 7.66 0.52 -16.33
CA ALA A 496 7.13 -0.47 -15.39
C ALA A 496 6.18 0.20 -14.38
N SER A 497 5.36 -0.62 -13.71
CA SER A 497 4.55 -0.18 -12.57
C SER A 497 5.40 0.50 -11.49
N ASP A 498 4.80 1.48 -10.83
CA ASP A 498 5.32 2.25 -9.70
C ASP A 498 4.47 2.07 -8.43
N ARG A 499 3.54 1.11 -8.42
CA ARG A 499 2.49 0.96 -7.40
C ARG A 499 2.98 0.33 -6.11
N CYS A 500 3.35 -0.95 -6.19
CA CYS A 500 3.92 -1.72 -5.09
C CYS A 500 5.03 -2.63 -5.64
N THR A 501 5.96 -3.04 -4.77
CA THR A 501 7.11 -3.91 -5.12
C THR A 501 6.67 -5.13 -5.93
N VAL A 502 5.57 -5.77 -5.53
CA VAL A 502 5.04 -6.98 -6.17
C VAL A 502 4.61 -6.72 -7.64
N PHE A 503 3.96 -5.59 -7.92
CA PHE A 503 3.59 -5.26 -9.31
C PHE A 503 4.81 -4.81 -10.11
N MET A 504 5.74 -4.08 -9.51
CA MET A 504 6.99 -3.71 -10.19
C MET A 504 7.78 -4.96 -10.58
N GLU A 505 7.92 -5.91 -9.66
CA GLU A 505 8.63 -7.17 -9.90
C GLU A 505 8.01 -7.99 -11.02
N ARG A 506 6.68 -8.08 -11.07
CA ARG A 506 5.99 -8.75 -12.17
C ARG A 506 6.30 -8.08 -13.50
N ASP A 507 6.23 -6.76 -13.55
CA ASP A 507 6.52 -6.00 -14.76
C ASP A 507 8.00 -6.14 -15.16
N ILE A 508 8.92 -6.16 -14.20
CA ILE A 508 10.35 -6.43 -14.41
C ILE A 508 10.56 -7.82 -15.03
N ASN A 509 9.91 -8.87 -14.52
CA ASN A 509 10.02 -10.20 -15.11
C ASN A 509 9.47 -10.21 -16.53
N GLN A 510 8.38 -9.49 -16.80
CA GLN A 510 7.86 -9.35 -18.16
C GLN A 510 8.84 -8.61 -19.08
N LEU A 511 9.56 -7.60 -18.60
CA LEU A 511 10.58 -6.89 -19.37
C LEU A 511 11.76 -7.80 -19.68
N LEU A 512 12.27 -8.54 -18.69
CA LEU A 512 13.30 -9.56 -18.92
C LEU A 512 12.82 -10.61 -19.94
N SER A 513 11.55 -11.03 -19.85
CA SER A 513 10.94 -11.95 -20.83
C SER A 513 10.75 -11.37 -22.23
N LYS A 514 10.75 -10.04 -22.36
CA LYS A 514 10.70 -9.31 -23.64
C LYS A 514 12.08 -9.02 -24.21
N GLY A 515 13.15 -9.34 -23.49
CA GLY A 515 14.53 -9.17 -23.97
C GLY A 515 15.27 -7.94 -23.47
N TYR A 516 14.70 -7.17 -22.55
CA TYR A 516 15.42 -6.04 -21.95
C TYR A 516 16.58 -6.56 -21.11
N SER A 517 17.71 -5.85 -21.15
CA SER A 517 18.90 -6.21 -20.39
C SER A 517 18.71 -5.94 -18.89
N VAL A 518 19.55 -6.56 -18.06
CA VAL A 518 19.54 -6.30 -16.61
C VAL A 518 19.76 -4.82 -16.34
N GLU A 519 20.70 -4.18 -17.04
CA GLU A 519 21.02 -2.76 -16.93
C GLU A 519 19.83 -1.83 -17.24
N GLU A 520 19.07 -2.14 -18.30
CA GLU A 520 17.85 -1.39 -18.67
C GLU A 520 16.74 -1.56 -17.62
N VAL A 521 16.65 -2.76 -17.03
CA VAL A 521 15.74 -3.05 -15.92
C VAL A 521 16.17 -2.30 -14.65
N LEU A 522 17.46 -2.21 -14.34
CA LEU A 522 17.95 -1.42 -13.20
C LEU A 522 17.59 0.06 -13.36
N ALA A 523 17.75 0.64 -14.57
CA ALA A 523 17.32 2.00 -14.87
C ALA A 523 15.79 2.17 -14.73
N THR A 524 15.02 1.19 -15.20
CA THR A 524 13.55 1.16 -15.03
C THR A 524 13.14 1.25 -13.57
N VAL A 525 13.85 0.52 -12.70
CA VAL A 525 13.58 0.47 -11.26
C VAL A 525 13.83 1.81 -10.59
N ILE A 526 14.90 2.49 -10.98
CA ILE A 526 15.19 3.84 -10.51
C ILE A 526 14.04 4.80 -10.85
N HIS A 527 13.53 4.76 -12.09
CA HIS A 527 12.37 5.56 -12.47
C HIS A 527 11.11 5.16 -11.69
N SER A 528 10.84 3.87 -11.50
CA SER A 528 9.67 3.43 -10.74
C SER A 528 9.74 3.84 -9.26
N VAL A 529 10.92 3.82 -8.63
CA VAL A 529 11.13 4.31 -7.26
C VAL A 529 10.86 5.81 -7.17
N ARG A 530 11.39 6.59 -8.13
CA ARG A 530 11.10 8.04 -8.25
C ARG A 530 9.61 8.31 -8.40
N GLU A 531 8.94 7.65 -9.36
CA GLU A 531 7.50 7.83 -9.61
C GLU A 531 6.67 7.47 -8.38
N ASN A 532 7.02 6.37 -7.69
CA ASN A 532 6.36 6.00 -6.45
C ASN A 532 6.50 7.10 -5.39
N TYR A 533 7.72 7.64 -5.20
CA TYR A 533 7.98 8.70 -4.24
C TYR A 533 7.17 9.97 -4.57
N LEU A 534 7.17 10.43 -5.82
CA LEU A 534 6.45 11.64 -6.25
C LEU A 534 4.92 11.51 -6.18
N LYS A 535 4.38 10.30 -6.17
CA LYS A 535 2.92 10.04 -6.07
C LYS A 535 2.46 9.75 -4.66
N LYS A 536 3.30 9.09 -3.86
CA LYS A 536 2.91 8.55 -2.54
C LYS A 536 3.51 9.30 -1.36
N VAL A 537 4.64 9.99 -1.54
CA VAL A 537 5.37 10.67 -0.47
C VAL A 537 5.38 12.18 -0.67
N ALA A 538 5.93 12.64 -1.78
CA ALA A 538 5.93 14.04 -2.14
C ALA A 538 4.67 14.39 -2.94
N SER A 539 4.36 15.67 -2.97
CA SER A 539 3.49 16.25 -4.00
C SER A 539 4.39 17.15 -4.82
N GLU A 540 4.43 16.95 -6.14
CA GLU A 540 5.29 17.76 -7.03
C GLU A 540 5.05 19.26 -6.86
N ALA A 541 3.79 19.67 -6.66
CA ALA A 541 3.42 21.06 -6.36
C ALA A 541 4.03 21.62 -5.05
N HIS A 542 4.44 20.76 -4.13
CA HIS A 542 5.06 21.14 -2.87
C HIS A 542 6.59 21.17 -2.93
N ILE A 543 7.21 20.66 -3.99
CA ILE A 543 8.66 20.65 -4.15
C ILE A 543 9.13 22.08 -4.49
N GLY A 544 9.89 22.67 -3.57
CA GLY A 544 10.52 23.98 -3.73
C GLY A 544 11.68 23.96 -4.72
N ASP A 545 12.51 25.01 -4.71
CA ASP A 545 13.55 25.23 -5.71
C ASP A 545 14.92 24.76 -5.24
N HIS A 546 15.12 24.61 -3.93
CA HIS A 546 16.39 24.22 -3.33
C HIS A 546 16.22 22.88 -2.60
N ILE A 547 16.40 21.81 -3.38
CA ILE A 547 16.18 20.43 -2.95
C ILE A 547 17.47 19.85 -2.37
N CYS A 548 17.42 19.33 -1.13
CA CYS A 548 18.47 18.50 -0.53
C CYS A 548 18.01 17.04 -0.50
N PHE A 549 18.77 16.14 -1.13
CA PHE A 549 18.50 14.70 -1.10
C PHE A 549 19.36 14.02 -0.02
N GLN A 550 18.69 13.38 0.93
CA GLN A 550 19.27 12.75 2.12
C GLN A 550 18.93 11.27 2.23
N GLY A 551 19.64 10.56 3.11
CA GLY A 551 19.52 9.12 3.33
C GLY A 551 20.55 8.33 2.52
N ALA A 552 20.71 7.04 2.86
CA ALA A 552 21.72 6.20 2.22
C ALA A 552 21.48 5.96 0.72
N THR A 553 20.21 6.04 0.27
CA THR A 553 19.87 5.91 -1.15
C THR A 553 20.31 7.10 -1.99
N ALA A 554 20.51 8.28 -1.37
CA ALA A 554 21.04 9.45 -2.06
C ALA A 554 22.49 9.25 -2.54
N LYS A 555 23.20 8.22 -2.03
CA LYS A 555 24.49 7.78 -2.58
C LYS A 555 24.38 7.25 -4.01
N ASN A 556 23.23 6.71 -4.40
CA ASN A 556 22.99 6.23 -5.75
C ASN A 556 22.61 7.42 -6.64
N ARG A 557 23.59 7.94 -7.38
CA ARG A 557 23.41 9.14 -8.21
C ARG A 557 22.45 8.92 -9.38
N ALA A 558 22.22 7.67 -9.80
CA ALA A 558 21.20 7.36 -10.82
C ALA A 558 19.80 7.76 -10.33
N LEU A 559 19.51 7.59 -9.03
CA LEU A 559 18.24 8.00 -8.45
C LEU A 559 18.08 9.52 -8.43
N ALA A 560 19.13 10.24 -8.06
CA ALA A 560 19.12 11.70 -8.13
C ALA A 560 18.93 12.20 -9.57
N ALA A 561 19.69 11.66 -10.52
CA ALA A 561 19.55 11.97 -11.95
C ALA A 561 18.11 11.75 -12.46
N ALA A 562 17.46 10.68 -12.01
CA ALA A 562 16.07 10.41 -12.38
C ALA A 562 15.10 11.47 -11.83
N PHE A 563 15.31 11.95 -10.61
CA PHE A 563 14.53 13.06 -10.03
C PHE A 563 14.79 14.37 -10.78
N GLU A 564 16.05 14.71 -11.06
CA GLU A 564 16.40 15.93 -11.81
C GLU A 564 15.78 15.94 -13.21
N GLN A 565 15.87 14.82 -13.93
CA GLN A 565 15.23 14.64 -15.24
C GLN A 565 13.71 14.85 -15.18
N ARG A 566 13.06 14.42 -14.09
CA ARG A 566 11.60 14.52 -13.92
C ARG A 566 11.13 15.89 -13.45
N LEU A 567 11.90 16.54 -12.58
CA LEU A 567 11.54 17.80 -11.95
C LEU A 567 12.05 19.02 -12.74
N GLY A 568 13.08 18.84 -13.58
CA GLY A 568 13.78 19.95 -14.24
C GLY A 568 14.52 20.85 -13.25
N LYS A 569 14.79 20.35 -12.04
CA LYS A 569 15.44 21.08 -10.93
C LYS A 569 16.72 20.36 -10.50
N SER A 570 17.73 21.12 -10.10
CA SER A 570 18.97 20.61 -9.53
C SER A 570 18.76 20.09 -8.11
N ILE A 571 19.43 18.98 -7.76
CA ILE A 571 19.31 18.34 -6.45
C ILE A 571 20.64 18.33 -5.71
N PHE A 572 20.71 19.00 -4.57
CA PHE A 572 21.90 19.01 -3.73
C PHE A 572 22.04 17.68 -2.95
N ILE A 573 23.17 17.00 -3.12
CA ILE A 573 23.54 15.81 -2.36
C ILE A 573 24.83 16.07 -1.60
N SER A 574 24.77 15.97 -0.28
CA SER A 574 25.97 16.07 0.57
C SER A 574 26.75 14.74 0.59
N PRO A 575 28.09 14.77 0.69
CA PRO A 575 28.88 13.56 0.99
C PRO A 575 28.49 12.90 2.31
N LEU A 576 27.83 13.65 3.19
CA LEU A 576 27.29 13.19 4.49
C LEU A 576 25.83 12.72 4.39
N CYS A 577 25.26 12.53 3.19
CA CYS A 577 23.83 12.24 2.99
C CYS A 577 23.31 11.05 3.80
N HIS A 578 24.11 10.00 4.03
CA HIS A 578 23.74 8.83 4.86
C HIS A 578 23.84 9.07 6.37
N LEU A 579 24.44 10.19 6.80
CA LEU A 579 24.73 10.54 8.19
C LEU A 579 23.93 11.75 8.69
N THR A 580 23.03 12.33 7.88
CA THR A 580 22.37 13.61 8.19
C THR A 580 21.55 13.60 9.48
N GLY A 581 20.88 12.50 9.82
CA GLY A 581 20.17 12.36 11.10
C GLY A 581 21.10 12.45 12.32
N ALA A 582 22.23 11.75 12.26
CA ALA A 582 23.26 11.80 13.31
C ALA A 582 23.96 13.17 13.35
N LEU A 583 24.28 13.76 12.20
CA LEU A 583 24.84 15.11 12.10
C LEU A 583 23.91 16.17 12.71
N GLY A 584 22.63 16.13 12.33
CA GLY A 584 21.62 17.04 12.85
C GLY A 584 21.43 16.94 14.35
N THR A 585 21.46 15.71 14.87
CA THR A 585 21.44 15.45 16.31
C THR A 585 22.64 16.11 17.00
N ALA A 586 23.85 15.94 16.46
CA ALA A 586 25.04 16.56 17.04
C ALA A 586 25.02 18.09 16.97
N LEU A 587 24.47 18.68 15.89
CA LEU A 587 24.29 20.13 15.74
C LEU A 587 23.30 20.69 16.75
N LEU A 588 22.18 20.00 17.00
CA LEU A 588 21.19 20.40 18.01
C LEU A 588 21.80 20.38 19.42
N LEU A 589 22.58 19.35 19.76
CA LEU A 589 23.27 19.29 21.07
C LEU A 589 24.23 20.46 21.28
N LYS A 590 24.89 20.94 20.22
CA LYS A 590 25.78 22.11 20.27
C LYS A 590 25.03 23.41 20.56
N GLU A 591 23.74 23.48 20.26
CA GLU A 591 22.89 24.66 20.48
C GLU A 591 22.31 24.71 21.90
N GLU A 592 22.37 23.60 22.64
CA GLU A 592 21.96 23.53 24.04
C GLU A 592 23.04 24.11 24.98
N GLU A 593 22.63 24.56 26.18
CA GLU A 593 23.56 25.04 27.20
C GLU A 593 24.47 23.92 27.74
N ASP A 594 25.75 24.22 27.97
CA ASP A 594 26.72 23.29 28.56
C ASP A 594 26.24 22.82 29.96
N LYS A 595 25.69 21.60 30.01
CA LYS A 595 25.36 20.87 31.24
C LYS A 595 26.26 19.64 31.36
N GLN A 596 26.41 19.13 32.58
CA GLN A 596 27.10 17.86 32.78
C GLN A 596 26.32 16.74 32.09
N THR A 597 26.96 16.06 31.13
CA THR A 597 26.32 15.01 30.33
C THR A 597 25.96 13.79 31.17
N GLY A 598 24.79 13.21 30.89
CA GLY A 598 24.38 11.91 31.40
C GLY A 598 25.02 10.73 30.64
N PHE A 599 25.80 11.00 29.59
CA PHE A 599 26.37 9.99 28.71
C PHE A 599 27.31 9.05 29.48
N ARG A 600 27.00 7.75 29.46
CA ARG A 600 27.72 6.72 30.22
C ARG A 600 29.05 6.31 29.60
N GLY A 601 29.42 6.91 28.46
CA GLY A 601 30.67 6.65 27.74
C GLY A 601 30.60 5.50 26.75
N ILE A 602 31.60 5.46 25.85
CA ILE A 602 31.70 4.45 24.79
C ILE A 602 32.06 3.05 25.32
N ASP A 603 32.65 2.93 26.51
CA ASP A 603 32.99 1.65 27.17
C ASP A 603 31.80 0.69 27.35
N LEU A 604 30.56 1.17 27.14
CA LEU A 604 29.36 0.35 27.07
C LEU A 604 29.46 -0.81 26.06
N TYR A 605 30.30 -0.73 25.02
CA TYR A 605 30.49 -1.84 24.09
C TYR A 605 31.11 -3.09 24.74
N ARG A 606 31.86 -2.91 25.84
CA ARG A 606 32.48 -4.00 26.62
C ARG A 606 31.54 -4.63 27.63
N LYS A 607 30.32 -4.09 27.80
CA LYS A 607 29.34 -4.54 28.81
C LYS A 607 28.27 -5.43 28.17
N SER A 608 27.98 -6.56 28.83
CA SER A 608 26.79 -7.36 28.50
C SER A 608 25.56 -6.75 29.16
N ILE A 609 24.59 -6.32 28.34
CA ILE A 609 23.33 -5.73 28.79
C ILE A 609 22.22 -6.70 28.37
N PRO A 610 21.67 -7.50 29.31
CA PRO A 610 20.60 -8.42 28.98
C PRO A 610 19.33 -7.62 28.64
N VAL A 611 18.78 -7.89 27.46
CA VAL A 611 17.48 -7.36 27.01
C VAL A 611 16.50 -8.52 26.96
N GLN A 612 15.44 -8.44 27.75
CA GLN A 612 14.33 -9.40 27.73
C GLN A 612 13.13 -8.76 27.05
N THR A 613 12.32 -9.57 26.37
CA THR A 613 11.12 -9.08 25.70
C THR A 613 9.88 -9.71 26.34
N GLU A 614 8.89 -8.90 26.69
CA GLU A 614 7.60 -9.36 27.22
C GLU A 614 6.43 -8.78 26.40
N THR A 615 5.26 -9.41 26.43
CA THR A 615 4.05 -8.88 25.75
C THR A 615 3.08 -8.30 26.78
N CYS A 616 2.66 -7.05 26.58
CA CYS A 616 1.75 -6.33 27.46
C CYS A 616 0.29 -6.69 27.17
N GLU A 617 -0.37 -7.43 28.06
CA GLU A 617 -1.78 -7.81 27.90
C GLU A 617 -2.79 -6.81 28.51
N LEU A 618 -2.30 -5.70 29.07
CA LEU A 618 -3.15 -4.76 29.82
C LEU A 618 -4.07 -3.89 28.96
N CYS A 619 -3.87 -3.82 27.64
CA CYS A 619 -4.72 -3.06 26.72
C CYS A 619 -4.66 -3.64 25.30
N LEU A 620 -5.50 -3.12 24.41
CA LEU A 620 -5.64 -3.60 23.03
C LEU A 620 -4.38 -3.46 22.16
N ASN A 621 -3.37 -2.75 22.66
CA ASN A 621 -2.13 -2.56 21.93
C ASN A 621 -1.22 -3.80 21.94
N HIS A 622 -1.43 -4.76 22.85
CA HIS A 622 -0.61 -5.97 22.98
C HIS A 622 0.90 -5.71 22.79
N CYS A 623 1.39 -4.65 23.42
CA CYS A 623 2.69 -4.07 23.10
C CYS A 623 3.82 -5.07 23.40
N THR A 624 4.82 -5.14 22.53
CA THR A 624 6.06 -5.87 22.84
C THR A 624 6.98 -4.92 23.62
N ILE A 625 7.26 -5.24 24.87
CA ILE A 625 8.07 -4.44 25.79
C ILE A 625 9.46 -5.06 25.88
N SER A 626 10.50 -4.30 25.52
CA SER A 626 11.90 -4.65 25.75
C SER A 626 12.38 -4.09 27.08
N VAL A 627 12.85 -4.95 27.97
CA VAL A 627 13.35 -4.62 29.31
C VAL A 627 14.86 -4.86 29.34
N ALA A 628 15.64 -3.78 29.42
CA ALA A 628 17.08 -3.82 29.57
C ALA A 628 17.45 -3.70 31.06
N GLY A 629 18.34 -4.58 31.54
CA GLY A 629 18.93 -4.47 32.88
C GLY A 629 20.24 -3.69 32.85
N ILE A 630 20.30 -2.52 33.49
CA ILE A 630 21.52 -1.69 33.58
C ILE A 630 21.76 -1.32 35.04
N ASN A 631 22.93 -1.68 35.58
CA ASN A 631 23.36 -1.36 36.94
C ASN A 631 22.33 -1.72 38.06
N GLY A 632 21.51 -2.76 37.86
CA GLY A 632 20.47 -3.17 38.80
C GLY A 632 19.09 -2.52 38.57
N GLU A 633 18.98 -1.53 37.68
CA GLU A 633 17.72 -0.91 37.27
C GLU A 633 17.16 -1.60 36.01
N LYS A 634 15.82 -1.74 35.96
CA LYS A 634 15.10 -2.24 34.79
C LYS A 634 14.54 -1.09 33.98
N LEU A 635 15.09 -0.88 32.80
CA LEU A 635 14.62 0.09 31.83
C LEU A 635 13.77 -0.62 30.78
N ALA A 636 12.46 -0.41 30.84
CA ALA A 636 11.53 -1.02 29.90
C ALA A 636 11.02 -0.03 28.85
N TYR A 637 10.88 -0.51 27.63
CA TYR A 637 10.49 0.27 26.46
C TYR A 637 9.50 -0.49 25.61
N GLY A 638 8.64 0.20 24.87
CA GLY A 638 7.66 -0.43 23.98
C GLY A 638 6.20 -0.21 24.38
N PHE A 639 5.90 0.61 25.40
CA PHE A 639 4.52 0.90 25.80
C PHE A 639 3.82 1.86 24.83
N LEU A 640 2.92 1.34 23.99
CA LEU A 640 2.05 2.17 23.14
C LEU A 640 0.98 2.95 23.93
N CYS A 641 0.72 2.57 25.18
CA CYS A 641 -0.18 3.31 26.07
C CYS A 641 0.54 4.38 26.92
N GLY A 642 1.87 4.51 26.78
CA GLY A 642 2.67 5.50 27.49
C GLY A 642 2.65 5.36 29.01
N ARG A 643 2.40 4.15 29.54
CA ARG A 643 2.52 3.80 30.96
C ARG A 643 3.96 3.46 31.32
N ASP A 644 4.30 3.62 32.60
CA ASP A 644 5.57 3.12 33.13
C ASP A 644 5.50 1.60 33.37
N TYR A 645 6.65 0.93 33.33
CA TYR A 645 6.76 -0.52 33.51
C TYR A 645 6.14 -1.02 34.81
N GLU A 646 6.45 -0.31 35.90
CA GLU A 646 5.96 -0.59 37.25
C GLU A 646 4.44 -0.41 37.37
N THR A 647 3.82 0.33 36.45
CA THR A 647 2.38 0.56 36.48
C THR A 647 1.62 -0.62 35.87
N LYS A 648 1.23 -1.58 36.71
CA LYS A 648 0.52 -2.84 36.35
C LYS A 648 -0.99 -2.67 36.11
N LYS A 649 -1.48 -1.44 35.86
CA LYS A 649 -2.88 -1.13 35.54
C LYS A 649 -2.95 -0.20 34.33
N PHE A 650 -4.04 -0.24 33.56
CA PHE A 650 -4.27 0.72 32.48
C PHE A 650 -4.39 2.14 33.06
N VAL A 651 -3.44 3.01 32.74
CA VAL A 651 -3.48 4.43 33.11
C VAL A 651 -4.05 5.20 31.92
N SER A 652 -5.30 5.64 32.04
CA SER A 652 -5.77 6.72 31.20
C SER A 652 -4.99 7.99 31.60
N LYS A 653 -4.09 8.47 30.74
CA LYS A 653 -3.48 9.81 30.86
C LYS A 653 -4.50 10.96 30.77
N ALA A 654 -5.80 10.65 30.70
CA ALA A 654 -6.90 11.57 30.46
C ALA A 654 -7.87 11.71 31.65
N GLN A 655 -7.39 11.66 32.90
CA GLN A 655 -8.25 12.12 34.01
C GLN A 655 -8.55 13.62 33.85
N GLY A 656 -9.73 13.94 33.32
CA GLY A 656 -10.27 15.30 33.18
C GLY A 656 -10.25 15.92 31.78
N ARG A 657 -9.73 15.24 30.74
CA ARG A 657 -9.64 15.79 29.37
C ARG A 657 -10.80 15.33 28.46
N PHE A 658 -11.03 16.05 27.36
CA PHE A 658 -12.07 15.73 26.38
C PHE A 658 -11.71 14.45 25.60
N GLU A 659 -12.58 13.44 25.70
CA GLU A 659 -12.49 12.17 24.96
C GLU A 659 -13.64 12.07 23.96
N LEU A 660 -13.35 12.18 22.66
CA LEU A 660 -14.35 12.29 21.59
C LEU A 660 -15.45 11.22 21.67
N ILE A 661 -15.08 9.94 21.63
CA ILE A 661 -16.03 8.82 21.58
C ILE A 661 -16.89 8.77 22.85
N LYS A 662 -16.28 8.99 24.02
CA LYS A 662 -16.94 8.94 25.32
C LYS A 662 -17.94 10.08 25.49
N GLU A 663 -17.55 11.31 25.14
CA GLU A 663 -18.40 12.49 25.24
C GLU A 663 -19.57 12.43 24.25
N ARG A 664 -19.34 11.91 23.04
CA ARG A 664 -20.41 11.63 22.06
C ARG A 664 -21.40 10.60 22.60
N LYS A 665 -20.93 9.44 23.08
CA LYS A 665 -21.78 8.40 23.68
C LYS A 665 -22.61 8.95 24.85
N LYS A 666 -22.04 9.84 25.69
CA LYS A 666 -22.76 10.51 26.78
C LYS A 666 -23.88 11.43 26.29
N LEU A 667 -23.64 12.22 25.24
CA LEU A 667 -24.65 13.11 24.67
C LEU A 667 -25.76 12.35 23.93
N ILE A 668 -25.41 11.28 23.22
CA ILE A 668 -26.34 10.43 22.47
C ILE A 668 -27.25 9.65 23.42
N ARG A 669 -26.71 9.12 24.53
CA ARG A 669 -27.50 8.38 25.54
C ARG A 669 -28.51 9.27 26.29
N GLY A 670 -28.24 10.58 26.39
CA GLY A 670 -29.09 11.52 27.13
C GLY A 670 -29.25 11.16 28.63
N PRO A 671 -30.04 11.92 29.40
CA PRO A 671 -30.48 11.46 30.71
C PRO A 671 -31.41 10.26 30.48
N GLU A 672 -30.95 9.06 30.85
CA GLU A 672 -31.78 7.86 30.83
C GLU A 672 -33.10 8.14 31.55
N ARG A 673 -34.19 8.36 30.80
CA ARG A 673 -35.49 7.94 31.30
C ARG A 673 -35.37 6.43 31.36
N LYS A 674 -35.20 5.89 32.58
CA LYS A 674 -35.32 4.46 32.90
C LYS A 674 -36.32 3.86 31.93
N VAL A 675 -35.82 3.19 30.89
CA VAL A 675 -36.68 2.42 30.01
C VAL A 675 -37.19 1.34 30.95
N SER A 676 -38.42 1.52 31.43
CA SER A 676 -39.16 0.49 32.13
C SER A 676 -38.94 -0.77 31.31
N ARG A 677 -38.30 -1.80 31.90
CA ARG A 677 -38.02 -3.11 31.27
C ARG A 677 -39.18 -3.44 30.33
N LEU A 678 -39.02 -3.12 29.04
CA LEU A 678 -40.04 -3.40 28.05
C LEU A 678 -40.10 -4.92 28.06
N LYS A 679 -41.27 -5.50 28.31
CA LYS A 679 -41.43 -6.96 28.27
C LYS A 679 -40.88 -7.44 26.93
N GLU A 680 -39.86 -8.29 26.95
CA GLU A 680 -39.21 -8.91 25.77
C GLU A 680 -40.14 -9.93 25.10
N THR A 681 -41.41 -9.58 24.88
CA THR A 681 -42.44 -10.50 24.38
C THR A 681 -42.64 -10.37 22.87
N GLY A 682 -41.70 -9.75 22.15
CA GLY A 682 -41.74 -9.54 20.69
C GLY A 682 -40.40 -9.86 20.01
N PRO A 683 -40.37 -9.99 18.67
CA PRO A 683 -39.19 -10.41 17.94
C PRO A 683 -38.05 -9.39 18.07
N ARG A 684 -36.82 -9.90 18.20
CA ARG A 684 -35.60 -9.10 18.35
C ARG A 684 -35.19 -8.54 16.99
N VAL A 685 -35.17 -7.22 16.91
CA VAL A 685 -34.74 -6.49 15.72
C VAL A 685 -33.30 -6.03 15.92
N GLY A 686 -32.40 -6.48 15.06
CA GLY A 686 -31.00 -6.07 15.02
C GLY A 686 -30.78 -4.99 13.96
N MET A 687 -29.92 -4.01 14.22
CA MET A 687 -29.46 -3.04 13.23
C MET A 687 -27.93 -2.99 13.22
N PRO A 688 -27.28 -3.26 12.08
CA PRO A 688 -25.84 -3.22 11.99
C PRO A 688 -25.34 -1.77 12.07
N ALA A 689 -24.38 -1.52 12.96
CA ALA A 689 -23.72 -0.23 13.15
C ALA A 689 -22.62 -0.01 12.09
N THR A 690 -23.02 0.11 10.82
CA THR A 690 -22.11 0.17 9.67
C THR A 690 -22.56 1.17 8.60
N LEU A 691 -21.62 1.62 7.76
CA LEU A 691 -21.84 2.54 6.65
C LEU A 691 -22.72 3.74 7.08
N HIS A 692 -23.61 4.23 6.22
CA HIS A 692 -24.53 5.33 6.55
C HIS A 692 -25.39 5.09 7.80
N LEU A 693 -25.68 3.85 8.19
CA LEU A 693 -26.48 3.55 9.40
C LEU A 693 -25.76 3.95 10.69
N THR A 694 -24.42 4.10 10.67
CA THR A 694 -23.66 4.65 11.80
C THR A 694 -24.03 6.11 12.09
N GLU A 695 -24.28 6.92 11.05
CA GLU A 695 -24.72 8.31 11.23
C GLU A 695 -26.16 8.39 11.76
N ASP A 696 -27.04 7.56 11.21
CA ASP A 696 -28.47 7.53 11.56
C ASP A 696 -28.79 6.63 12.76
N LEU A 697 -27.79 6.10 13.47
CA LEU A 697 -27.97 5.21 14.63
C LEU A 697 -28.87 5.82 15.70
N SER A 698 -28.67 7.10 16.02
CA SER A 698 -29.48 7.84 17.00
C SER A 698 -30.94 7.98 16.54
N TYR A 699 -31.15 8.22 15.24
CA TYR A 699 -32.49 8.37 14.65
C TYR A 699 -33.27 7.06 14.73
N TRP A 700 -32.68 5.95 14.26
CA TRP A 700 -33.34 4.65 14.28
C TRP A 700 -33.56 4.13 15.70
N THR A 701 -32.60 4.34 16.60
CA THR A 701 -32.77 4.00 18.02
C THR A 701 -33.97 4.75 18.63
N ALA A 702 -34.09 6.06 18.36
CA ALA A 702 -35.24 6.84 18.81
C ALA A 702 -36.54 6.36 18.17
N PHE A 703 -36.55 6.06 16.86
CA PHE A 703 -37.72 5.57 16.13
C PHE A 703 -38.27 4.26 16.71
N PHE A 704 -37.44 3.23 16.87
CA PHE A 704 -37.87 1.94 17.43
C PHE A 704 -38.27 2.07 18.90
N ARG A 705 -37.53 2.87 19.70
CA ARG A 705 -37.90 3.17 21.10
C ARG A 705 -39.28 3.83 21.20
N LEU A 706 -39.60 4.78 20.32
CA LEU A 706 -40.90 5.47 20.28
C LEU A 706 -42.06 4.55 19.86
N LEU A 707 -41.76 3.47 19.14
CA LEU A 707 -42.73 2.42 18.80
C LEU A 707 -42.83 1.32 19.86
N GLY A 708 -41.99 1.35 20.90
CA GLY A 708 -41.94 0.32 21.94
C GLY A 708 -41.28 -0.99 21.48
N ILE A 709 -40.45 -0.94 20.44
CA ILE A 709 -39.75 -2.10 19.86
C ILE A 709 -38.28 -2.06 20.30
N PRO A 710 -37.75 -3.11 20.96
CA PRO A 710 -36.34 -3.18 21.32
C PRO A 710 -35.45 -3.29 20.08
N LEU A 711 -34.50 -2.36 19.92
CA LEU A 711 -33.50 -2.37 18.86
C LEU A 711 -32.14 -2.80 19.44
N HIS A 712 -31.58 -3.87 18.91
CA HIS A 712 -30.22 -4.32 19.22
C HIS A 712 -29.28 -3.78 18.14
N THR A 713 -28.09 -3.32 18.52
CA THR A 713 -27.14 -2.77 17.56
C THR A 713 -25.80 -3.49 17.68
N SER A 714 -25.08 -3.60 16.57
CA SER A 714 -23.72 -4.18 16.58
C SER A 714 -22.65 -3.17 17.00
N GLU A 715 -23.01 -2.07 17.67
CA GLU A 715 -22.05 -1.10 18.19
C GLU A 715 -21.12 -1.80 19.21
N GLY A 716 -19.80 -1.71 19.00
CA GLY A 716 -18.81 -2.39 19.84
C GLY A 716 -18.47 -3.83 19.43
N TYR A 717 -19.04 -4.37 18.35
CA TYR A 717 -18.60 -5.65 17.80
C TYR A 717 -17.21 -5.52 17.13
N ARG A 718 -16.21 -6.17 17.74
CA ARG A 718 -14.79 -6.01 17.38
C ARG A 718 -14.33 -6.86 16.21
N ASP A 719 -14.97 -8.00 15.98
CA ASP A 719 -14.56 -8.95 14.93
C ASP A 719 -15.21 -8.69 13.57
N SER A 720 -15.88 -7.55 13.39
CA SER A 720 -16.65 -7.24 12.17
C SER A 720 -15.81 -7.34 10.90
N LEU A 721 -14.60 -6.79 10.90
CA LEU A 721 -13.72 -6.86 9.73
C LEU A 721 -13.25 -8.30 9.44
N LYS A 722 -12.86 -9.05 10.48
CA LYS A 722 -12.37 -10.44 10.36
C LYS A 722 -13.45 -11.38 9.85
N THR A 723 -14.65 -11.28 10.40
CA THR A 723 -15.81 -12.08 9.99
C THR A 723 -16.26 -11.68 8.58
N GLY A 724 -16.32 -10.38 8.30
CA GLY A 724 -16.80 -9.84 7.05
C GLY A 724 -16.00 -10.26 5.81
N LYS A 725 -14.67 -10.26 5.91
CA LYS A 725 -13.78 -10.72 4.82
C LYS A 725 -14.07 -12.14 4.35
N LYS A 726 -14.46 -13.02 5.26
CA LYS A 726 -14.81 -14.42 4.94
C LYS A 726 -16.14 -14.54 4.18
N ILE A 727 -16.93 -13.48 4.16
CA ILE A 727 -18.30 -13.46 3.60
C ILE A 727 -18.34 -12.68 2.29
N ALA A 728 -17.61 -11.57 2.18
CA ALA A 728 -17.70 -10.57 1.11
C ALA A 728 -17.60 -11.13 -0.32
N GLY A 729 -16.88 -12.23 -0.54
CA GLY A 729 -16.78 -12.92 -1.83
C GLY A 729 -16.10 -12.11 -2.95
N ALA A 730 -15.67 -10.89 -2.65
CA ALA A 730 -14.97 -9.97 -3.53
C ALA A 730 -14.07 -9.03 -2.70
N GLU A 731 -13.15 -8.34 -3.36
CA GLU A 731 -12.26 -7.38 -2.71
C GLU A 731 -12.93 -6.00 -2.59
N PHE A 732 -13.60 -5.72 -1.46
CA PHE A 732 -14.16 -4.39 -1.18
C PHE A 732 -13.22 -3.52 -0.33
N CYS A 733 -13.66 -2.29 -0.03
CA CYS A 733 -13.00 -1.48 0.98
C CYS A 733 -13.35 -1.98 2.39
N ALA A 734 -12.44 -1.77 3.36
CA ALA A 734 -12.59 -2.27 4.73
C ALA A 734 -13.96 -1.96 5.40
N PRO A 735 -14.62 -0.81 5.17
CA PRO A 735 -15.98 -0.57 5.66
C PRO A 735 -17.05 -1.53 5.14
N VAL A 736 -16.96 -1.95 3.87
CA VAL A 736 -17.92 -2.90 3.26
C VAL A 736 -17.63 -4.31 3.75
N ASP A 737 -16.37 -4.68 3.93
CA ASP A 737 -16.05 -5.95 4.60
C ASP A 737 -16.60 -5.95 6.03
N ALA A 738 -16.33 -4.90 6.81
CA ALA A 738 -16.89 -4.77 8.16
C ALA A 738 -18.44 -4.79 8.16
N MET A 739 -19.10 -4.24 7.14
CA MET A 739 -20.56 -4.34 6.97
C MET A 739 -21.02 -5.80 6.91
N TYR A 740 -20.39 -6.66 6.12
CA TYR A 740 -20.73 -8.10 6.09
C TYR A 740 -20.63 -8.74 7.47
N GLY A 741 -19.58 -8.43 8.24
CA GLY A 741 -19.43 -8.98 9.60
C GLY A 741 -20.46 -8.44 10.58
N HIS A 742 -20.77 -7.15 10.53
CA HIS A 742 -21.85 -6.57 11.36
C HIS A 742 -23.21 -7.17 11.03
N VAL A 743 -23.53 -7.35 9.74
CA VAL A 743 -24.79 -7.96 9.30
C VAL A 743 -24.88 -9.42 9.73
N ALA A 744 -23.83 -10.22 9.54
CA ALA A 744 -23.80 -11.61 9.96
C ALA A 744 -24.01 -11.75 11.47
N HIS A 745 -23.30 -10.94 12.27
CA HIS A 745 -23.46 -10.93 13.71
C HIS A 745 -24.89 -10.57 14.16
N MET A 746 -25.55 -9.62 13.48
CA MET A 746 -26.96 -9.31 13.75
C MET A 746 -27.89 -10.44 13.32
N ALA A 747 -27.63 -11.09 12.19
CA ALA A 747 -28.41 -12.24 11.75
C ALA A 747 -28.29 -13.43 12.72
N ASP A 748 -27.13 -13.65 13.34
CA ASP A 748 -26.93 -14.71 14.32
C ASP A 748 -27.65 -14.43 15.65
N THR A 749 -27.68 -13.16 16.07
CA THR A 749 -28.15 -12.76 17.41
C THR A 749 -29.59 -12.26 17.45
N CYS A 750 -30.18 -11.90 16.30
CA CYS A 750 -31.51 -11.33 16.20
C CYS A 750 -32.43 -12.16 15.29
N ASP A 751 -33.73 -11.90 15.41
CA ASP A 751 -34.75 -12.60 14.62
C ASP A 751 -34.91 -11.92 13.25
N TYR A 752 -34.73 -10.60 13.20
CA TYR A 752 -34.70 -9.80 11.97
C TYR A 752 -33.52 -8.82 11.97
N VAL A 753 -33.01 -8.51 10.78
CA VAL A 753 -31.97 -7.50 10.58
C VAL A 753 -32.55 -6.31 9.81
N PHE A 754 -32.73 -5.19 10.49
CA PHE A 754 -33.20 -3.94 9.90
C PHE A 754 -32.05 -3.19 9.21
N MET A 755 -32.16 -3.05 7.89
CA MET A 755 -31.14 -2.44 7.03
C MET A 755 -31.82 -1.63 5.91
N PRO A 756 -32.40 -0.46 6.23
CA PRO A 756 -33.09 0.37 5.25
C PRO A 756 -32.10 0.89 4.20
N ALA A 757 -32.57 1.03 2.96
CA ALA A 757 -31.78 1.56 1.86
C ALA A 757 -32.31 2.93 1.43
N TYR A 758 -31.43 3.92 1.32
CA TYR A 758 -31.78 5.24 0.82
C TYR A 758 -30.58 5.85 0.10
N LEU A 759 -30.86 6.58 -0.99
CA LEU A 759 -29.81 7.05 -1.90
C LEU A 759 -29.05 8.25 -1.35
N GLU A 760 -29.70 9.10 -0.55
CA GLU A 760 -29.21 10.41 -0.11
C GLU A 760 -29.35 10.61 1.39
N SER A 761 -28.58 11.52 1.98
CA SER A 761 -28.66 11.83 3.41
C SER A 761 -30.04 12.36 3.82
N ARG A 762 -30.56 11.85 4.94
CA ARG A 762 -31.80 12.33 5.57
C ARG A 762 -31.71 13.80 6.01
N LEU A 763 -30.51 14.29 6.30
CA LEU A 763 -30.31 15.61 6.90
C LEU A 763 -30.51 16.76 5.91
N SER A 764 -30.45 16.51 4.60
CA SER A 764 -30.60 17.53 3.55
C SER A 764 -31.14 16.93 2.23
N PRO A 765 -32.36 16.37 2.25
CA PRO A 765 -32.90 15.62 1.13
C PRO A 765 -33.21 16.51 -0.09
N GLY A 766 -33.05 15.99 -1.30
CA GLY A 766 -33.49 16.62 -2.54
C GLY A 766 -32.47 17.53 -3.21
N THR A 767 -31.27 17.62 -2.64
CA THR A 767 -30.14 18.32 -3.25
C THR A 767 -29.30 17.32 -4.04
N GLN A 768 -28.93 17.63 -5.29
CA GLN A 768 -28.18 16.71 -6.18
C GLN A 768 -26.76 16.34 -5.67
N THR A 769 -26.36 16.86 -4.50
CA THR A 769 -24.99 16.85 -3.94
C THR A 769 -24.83 16.00 -2.68
N GLN A 770 -25.79 15.11 -2.39
CA GLN A 770 -25.87 14.41 -1.09
C GLN A 770 -26.15 12.92 -1.19
N ASN A 771 -25.79 12.28 -2.32
CA ASN A 771 -25.93 10.84 -2.45
C ASN A 771 -24.88 10.11 -1.61
N PHE A 772 -25.21 8.98 -0.99
CA PHE A 772 -24.17 8.08 -0.47
C PHE A 772 -23.37 7.46 -1.61
N CYS A 773 -22.18 6.91 -1.32
CA CYS A 773 -21.45 6.18 -2.34
C CYS A 773 -22.24 4.95 -2.81
N TYR A 774 -22.03 4.52 -4.04
CA TYR A 774 -22.78 3.42 -4.66
C TYR A 774 -22.79 2.15 -3.79
N TYR A 775 -21.67 1.74 -3.18
CA TYR A 775 -21.66 0.59 -2.25
C TYR A 775 -22.57 0.78 -1.04
N THR A 776 -22.65 2.00 -0.50
CA THR A 776 -23.54 2.30 0.63
C THR A 776 -25.01 2.26 0.19
N GLN A 777 -25.32 2.81 -0.99
CA GLN A 777 -26.68 2.78 -1.55
C GLN A 777 -27.17 1.35 -1.80
N PHE A 778 -26.30 0.46 -2.26
CA PHE A 778 -26.61 -0.96 -2.51
C PHE A 778 -26.25 -1.89 -1.36
N SER A 779 -25.98 -1.36 -0.16
CA SER A 779 -25.51 -2.15 0.98
C SER A 779 -26.46 -3.28 1.39
N ALA A 780 -27.78 -3.05 1.36
CA ALA A 780 -28.77 -4.10 1.60
C ALA A 780 -28.75 -5.20 0.53
N SER A 781 -28.56 -4.84 -0.75
CA SER A 781 -28.41 -5.80 -1.85
C SER A 781 -27.13 -6.62 -1.71
N LEU A 782 -26.03 -6.00 -1.27
CA LEU A 782 -24.79 -6.71 -0.97
C LEU A 782 -24.95 -7.67 0.21
N ALA A 783 -25.62 -7.24 1.29
CA ALA A 783 -25.94 -8.08 2.43
C ALA A 783 -26.81 -9.30 2.05
N TYR A 784 -27.75 -9.12 1.12
CA TYR A 784 -28.58 -10.21 0.59
C TYR A 784 -27.74 -11.34 -0.05
N LEU A 785 -26.60 -11.01 -0.66
CA LEU A 785 -25.67 -11.99 -1.24
C LEU A 785 -24.87 -12.76 -0.18
N GLY A 786 -24.96 -12.40 1.10
CA GLY A 786 -24.25 -13.05 2.21
C GLY A 786 -24.72 -14.47 2.56
N GLY A 787 -25.79 -14.96 1.92
CA GLY A 787 -26.34 -16.31 2.10
C GLY A 787 -27.78 -16.33 2.64
N SER A 788 -28.42 -17.51 2.63
CA SER A 788 -29.81 -17.69 3.07
C SER A 788 -30.05 -17.21 4.50
N HIS A 789 -29.12 -17.52 5.42
CA HIS A 789 -29.21 -17.13 6.83
C HIS A 789 -29.42 -15.62 7.05
N VAL A 790 -28.79 -14.77 6.22
CA VAL A 790 -28.97 -13.31 6.27
C VAL A 790 -30.20 -12.90 5.47
N ARG A 791 -30.32 -13.41 4.24
CA ARG A 791 -31.39 -13.06 3.30
C ARG A 791 -32.78 -13.22 3.89
N ASP A 792 -33.03 -14.30 4.61
CA ASP A 792 -34.37 -14.64 5.10
C ASP A 792 -34.78 -13.77 6.30
N LYS A 793 -33.82 -13.09 6.94
CA LYS A 793 -34.02 -12.21 8.10
C LYS A 793 -33.97 -10.71 7.75
N LEU A 794 -33.55 -10.36 6.53
CA LEU A 794 -33.26 -8.98 6.16
C LEU A 794 -34.53 -8.17 5.90
N ILE A 795 -34.63 -7.01 6.57
CA ILE A 795 -35.70 -6.03 6.41
C ILE A 795 -35.11 -4.74 5.84
N SER A 796 -35.33 -4.50 4.54
CA SER A 796 -34.64 -3.45 3.78
C SER A 796 -35.61 -2.57 2.96
N PRO A 797 -36.46 -1.76 3.62
CA PRO A 797 -37.32 -0.82 2.90
C PRO A 797 -36.47 0.20 2.15
N MET A 798 -36.85 0.48 0.89
CA MET A 798 -36.22 1.53 0.07
C MET A 798 -36.87 2.87 0.39
N LEU A 799 -36.25 3.63 1.29
CA LEU A 799 -36.75 4.92 1.76
C LEU A 799 -36.30 6.05 0.83
N ASN A 800 -37.14 7.07 0.71
CA ASN A 800 -36.84 8.27 -0.04
C ASN A 800 -37.21 9.50 0.80
N PHE A 801 -36.21 10.13 1.42
CA PHE A 801 -36.41 11.27 2.30
C PHE A 801 -36.70 12.58 1.54
N SER A 802 -36.53 12.64 0.22
CA SER A 802 -37.06 13.72 -0.63
C SER A 802 -38.57 13.67 -0.83
N LYS A 803 -39.21 12.52 -0.56
CA LYS A 803 -40.68 12.40 -0.60
C LYS A 803 -41.30 12.82 0.72
N ARG A 804 -42.61 13.04 0.71
CA ARG A 804 -43.38 13.30 1.93
C ARG A 804 -43.20 12.18 2.94
N ILE A 805 -43.17 12.53 4.23
CA ILE A 805 -42.94 11.58 5.33
C ILE A 805 -43.91 10.38 5.33
N ASP A 806 -45.15 10.57 4.87
CA ASP A 806 -46.17 9.51 4.80
C ASP A 806 -45.85 8.44 3.74
N HIS A 807 -45.00 8.75 2.75
CA HIS A 807 -44.47 7.76 1.81
C HIS A 807 -43.59 6.73 2.53
N ASN A 808 -42.57 7.22 3.25
CA ASN A 808 -41.64 6.36 4.00
C ASN A 808 -42.35 5.66 5.17
N ALA A 809 -43.29 6.33 5.85
CA ALA A 809 -44.06 5.73 6.92
C ALA A 809 -44.91 4.55 6.45
N ARG A 810 -45.48 4.60 5.24
CA ARG A 810 -46.21 3.48 4.63
C ARG A 810 -45.30 2.28 4.34
N LEU A 811 -44.11 2.52 3.80
CA LEU A 811 -43.11 1.48 3.52
C LEU A 811 -42.64 0.81 4.82
N LEU A 812 -42.30 1.61 5.84
CA LEU A 812 -41.89 1.11 7.15
C LEU A 812 -43.02 0.34 7.84
N LEU A 813 -44.26 0.84 7.80
CA LEU A 813 -45.40 0.14 8.39
C LEU A 813 -45.60 -1.24 7.76
N LYS A 814 -45.48 -1.35 6.43
CA LYS A 814 -45.60 -2.63 5.71
C LYS A 814 -44.57 -3.63 6.21
N GLU A 815 -43.30 -3.24 6.30
CA GLU A 815 -42.24 -4.14 6.74
C GLU A 815 -42.33 -4.48 8.23
N LEU A 816 -42.67 -3.51 9.10
CA LEU A 816 -42.87 -3.76 10.53
C LEU A 816 -44.03 -4.75 10.80
N LYS A 817 -45.12 -4.66 10.03
CA LYS A 817 -46.21 -5.65 10.13
C LYS A 817 -45.75 -7.05 9.74
N ARG A 818 -44.93 -7.18 8.69
CA ARG A 818 -44.33 -8.48 8.31
C ARG A 818 -43.47 -9.08 9.41
N MET A 819 -42.87 -8.24 10.26
CA MET A 819 -42.09 -8.69 11.42
C MET A 819 -42.95 -9.08 12.62
N GLY A 820 -44.29 -9.06 12.52
CA GLY A 820 -45.20 -9.43 13.61
C GLY A 820 -45.69 -8.25 14.47
N PHE A 821 -45.48 -7.01 14.04
CA PHE A 821 -45.97 -5.80 14.74
C PHE A 821 -47.31 -5.29 14.19
N ASP A 822 -48.33 -6.14 14.12
CA ASP A 822 -49.63 -5.86 13.48
C ASP A 822 -50.43 -4.71 14.10
N SER A 823 -50.21 -4.44 15.40
CA SER A 823 -50.90 -3.39 16.16
C SER A 823 -50.41 -1.96 15.84
N LEU A 824 -49.38 -1.82 15.01
CA LEU A 824 -48.88 -0.53 14.56
C LEU A 824 -49.81 0.10 13.51
N THR A 825 -49.98 1.42 13.61
CA THR A 825 -50.77 2.22 12.68
C THR A 825 -49.89 3.23 11.96
N LEU A 826 -50.31 3.69 10.78
CA LEU A 826 -49.58 4.70 10.01
C LEU A 826 -49.35 5.99 10.82
N ILE A 827 -50.32 6.38 11.64
CA ILE A 827 -50.24 7.54 12.54
C ILE A 827 -49.11 7.35 13.56
N LYS A 828 -49.03 6.19 14.22
CA LYS A 828 -47.97 5.88 15.19
C LYS A 828 -46.58 5.91 14.55
N VAL A 829 -46.43 5.25 13.40
CA VAL A 829 -45.16 5.23 12.64
C VAL A 829 -44.74 6.63 12.21
N THR A 830 -45.66 7.41 11.66
CA THR A 830 -45.40 8.79 11.23
C THR A 830 -44.99 9.68 12.41
N ALA A 831 -45.72 9.59 13.54
CA ALA A 831 -45.40 10.34 14.75
C ALA A 831 -44.02 9.96 15.33
N ALA A 832 -43.65 8.68 15.28
CA ALA A 832 -42.34 8.20 15.70
C ALA A 832 -41.22 8.77 14.81
N MET A 833 -41.41 8.79 13.48
CA MET A 833 -40.43 9.37 12.54
C MET A 833 -40.19 10.86 12.80
N ILE A 834 -41.26 11.66 13.00
CA ILE A 834 -41.15 13.11 13.27
C ILE A 834 -40.39 13.38 14.56
N LYS A 835 -40.72 12.64 15.63
CA LYS A 835 -40.07 12.80 16.94
C LYS A 835 -38.61 12.34 16.89
N ALA A 836 -38.32 11.22 16.22
CA ALA A 836 -36.96 10.73 16.03
C ALA A 836 -36.09 11.73 15.24
N ASP A 837 -36.65 12.37 14.21
CA ASP A 837 -35.95 13.41 13.45
C ASP A 837 -35.60 14.61 14.34
N LYS A 838 -36.56 15.07 15.14
CA LYS A 838 -36.35 16.15 16.12
C LYS A 838 -35.28 15.80 17.15
N GLU A 839 -35.33 14.61 17.75
CA GLU A 839 -34.32 14.16 18.72
C GLU A 839 -32.92 14.09 18.10
N SER A 840 -32.81 13.55 16.87
CA SER A 840 -31.54 13.48 16.13
C SER A 840 -30.95 14.87 15.86
N ARG A 841 -31.77 15.85 15.44
CA ARG A 841 -31.32 17.25 15.25
C ARG A 841 -30.83 17.89 16.55
N GLN A 842 -31.54 17.69 17.65
CA GLN A 842 -31.15 18.21 18.97
C GLN A 842 -29.81 17.63 19.45
N ILE A 843 -29.54 16.36 19.17
CA ILE A 843 -28.23 15.74 19.48
C ILE A 843 -27.12 16.43 18.67
N LYS A 844 -27.35 16.66 17.37
CA LYS A 844 -26.39 17.38 16.50
C LYS A 844 -26.12 18.80 17.01
N GLU A 845 -27.15 19.55 17.37
CA GLU A 845 -27.01 20.89 17.95
C GLU A 845 -26.19 20.87 19.25
N ARG A 846 -26.42 19.90 20.14
CA ARG A 846 -25.64 19.74 21.38
C ARG A 846 -24.18 19.41 21.12
N LEU A 847 -23.89 18.61 20.11
CA LEU A 847 -22.52 18.30 19.67
C LEU A 847 -21.81 19.54 19.16
N GLN A 848 -22.50 20.38 18.37
CA GLN A 848 -21.96 21.66 17.88
C GLN A 848 -21.75 22.66 19.02
N GLN A 849 -22.67 22.73 19.98
CA GLN A 849 -22.49 23.55 21.19
C GLN A 849 -21.30 23.08 22.04
N LEU A 850 -21.06 21.76 22.11
CA LEU A 850 -19.93 21.20 22.84
C LEU A 850 -18.60 21.64 22.23
N PHE A 851 -18.49 21.61 20.90
CA PHE A 851 -17.34 22.15 20.18
C PHE A 851 -17.13 23.62 20.54
N HIS A 852 -18.11 24.48 20.30
CA HIS A 852 -17.99 25.93 20.55
C HIS A 852 -17.70 26.29 22.02
N LYS A 853 -18.19 25.50 22.98
CA LYS A 853 -17.95 25.74 24.42
C LYS A 853 -16.53 25.40 24.85
N LYS A 854 -15.96 24.32 24.31
CA LYS A 854 -14.66 23.76 24.73
C LYS A 854 -13.51 24.17 23.81
N GLU A 855 -13.79 24.55 22.58
CA GLU A 855 -12.83 25.13 21.63
C GLU A 855 -12.71 26.63 21.91
N LYS A 856 -11.89 26.96 22.91
CA LYS A 856 -11.49 28.34 23.26
C LYS A 856 -9.99 28.43 23.56
N GLY A 857 -9.23 27.44 23.11
CA GLY A 857 -7.83 27.24 23.47
C GLY A 857 -6.89 28.15 22.67
N LYS A 858 -5.82 28.62 23.32
CA LYS A 858 -4.66 29.24 22.64
C LYS A 858 -3.76 28.19 21.95
N ASP A 859 -3.87 26.91 22.34
CA ASP A 859 -3.09 25.80 21.78
C ASP A 859 -3.79 25.15 20.57
N VAL A 860 -3.06 24.34 19.83
CA VAL A 860 -3.57 23.64 18.63
C VAL A 860 -4.65 22.62 18.98
N SER A 861 -5.66 22.52 18.13
CA SER A 861 -6.70 21.48 18.17
C SER A 861 -6.83 20.82 16.81
N VAL A 862 -7.37 19.60 16.77
CA VAL A 862 -7.55 18.87 15.51
C VAL A 862 -9.00 18.54 15.25
N VAL A 863 -9.40 18.56 13.98
CA VAL A 863 -10.66 17.99 13.51
C VAL A 863 -10.36 16.72 12.71
N LEU A 864 -10.96 15.62 13.14
CA LEU A 864 -10.96 14.35 12.43
C LEU A 864 -12.01 14.43 11.31
N LEU A 865 -11.51 14.41 10.08
CA LEU A 865 -12.31 14.36 8.87
C LEU A 865 -12.37 12.91 8.39
N GLY A 866 -13.51 12.46 7.91
CA GLY A 866 -13.66 11.11 7.40
C GLY A 866 -15.09 10.62 7.54
N ARG A 867 -15.31 9.37 7.12
CA ARG A 867 -16.62 8.72 7.21
C ARG A 867 -16.91 8.33 8.67
N PRO A 868 -18.16 8.44 9.16
CA PRO A 868 -18.47 8.17 10.56
C PRO A 868 -18.15 6.72 10.95
N TYR A 869 -18.41 5.77 10.05
CA TYR A 869 -18.09 4.35 10.22
C TYR A 869 -16.60 4.02 10.14
N VAL A 870 -15.74 4.99 9.79
CA VAL A 870 -14.28 4.85 9.83
C VAL A 870 -13.73 5.55 11.08
N VAL A 871 -14.11 6.81 11.31
CA VAL A 871 -13.58 7.65 12.41
C VAL A 871 -14.15 7.26 13.78
N LEU A 872 -15.44 6.98 13.84
CA LEU A 872 -16.16 6.72 15.10
C LEU A 872 -16.26 5.21 15.42
N SER A 873 -15.82 4.34 14.51
CA SER A 873 -15.81 2.89 14.72
C SER A 873 -14.67 2.48 15.65
N ASP A 874 -15.00 1.82 16.75
CA ASP A 874 -14.03 1.26 17.70
C ASP A 874 -13.11 0.20 17.03
N THR A 875 -13.53 -0.39 15.90
CA THR A 875 -12.77 -1.42 15.15
C THR A 875 -11.89 -0.80 14.06
N LEU A 876 -12.42 0.15 13.29
CA LEU A 876 -11.72 0.70 12.13
C LEU A 876 -10.82 1.89 12.47
N ASN A 877 -11.13 2.69 13.49
CA ASN A 877 -10.35 3.90 13.79
C ASN A 877 -8.97 3.65 14.43
N LYS A 878 -8.65 2.39 14.76
CA LYS A 878 -7.36 1.97 15.37
C LYS A 878 -6.94 2.77 16.61
N GLY A 879 -7.89 3.38 17.33
CA GLY A 879 -7.59 4.21 18.50
C GLY A 879 -7.01 5.59 18.19
N ILE A 880 -6.97 6.03 16.93
CA ILE A 880 -6.43 7.34 16.52
C ILE A 880 -6.98 8.51 17.36
N PRO A 881 -8.30 8.62 17.64
CA PRO A 881 -8.80 9.69 18.49
C PRO A 881 -8.17 9.71 19.89
N ALA A 882 -7.90 8.53 20.46
CA ALA A 882 -7.31 8.41 21.79
C ALA A 882 -5.81 8.77 21.81
N ILE A 883 -5.08 8.56 20.71
CA ILE A 883 -3.67 8.97 20.59
C ILE A 883 -3.55 10.49 20.72
N PHE A 884 -4.39 11.26 20.02
CA PHE A 884 -4.42 12.73 20.15
C PHE A 884 -4.74 13.18 21.58
N THR A 885 -5.77 12.60 22.21
CA THR A 885 -6.12 12.92 23.60
C THR A 885 -4.97 12.58 24.57
N GLY A 886 -4.28 11.46 24.35
CA GLY A 886 -3.11 11.04 25.13
C GLY A 886 -1.92 12.01 25.01
N MET A 887 -1.77 12.67 23.86
CA MET A 887 -0.80 13.75 23.62
C MET A 887 -1.28 15.14 24.07
N GLY A 888 -2.46 15.22 24.70
CA GLY A 888 -3.03 16.46 25.22
C GLY A 888 -3.71 17.35 24.19
N ILE A 889 -4.03 16.81 23.01
CA ILE A 889 -4.70 17.55 21.93
C ILE A 889 -6.18 17.19 21.90
N ASN A 890 -7.05 18.21 21.83
CA ASN A 890 -8.48 17.99 21.62
C ASN A 890 -8.73 17.54 20.17
N ALA A 891 -9.32 16.35 20.00
CA ALA A 891 -9.69 15.80 18.70
C ALA A 891 -11.22 15.82 18.50
N TRP A 892 -11.69 16.67 17.59
CA TRP A 892 -13.10 16.85 17.25
C TRP A 892 -13.50 15.98 16.06
N TYR A 893 -14.79 15.73 15.85
CA TYR A 893 -15.28 15.11 14.61
C TYR A 893 -16.01 16.15 13.76
N GLN A 894 -15.93 16.03 12.43
CA GLN A 894 -16.42 17.01 11.48
C GLN A 894 -17.89 17.44 11.66
N ASP A 895 -18.77 16.55 12.12
CA ASP A 895 -20.19 16.88 12.32
C ASP A 895 -20.47 17.80 13.53
N MET A 896 -19.45 18.01 14.37
CA MET A 896 -19.48 18.93 15.50
C MET A 896 -19.15 20.36 15.07
N LEU A 897 -18.66 20.54 13.83
CA LEU A 897 -18.45 21.87 13.28
C LEU A 897 -19.79 22.44 12.77
N ARG A 898 -19.97 23.75 12.94
CA ARG A 898 -21.05 24.49 12.30
C ARG A 898 -20.47 25.12 11.05
N VAL A 899 -20.80 24.56 9.89
CA VAL A 899 -20.32 25.10 8.62
C VAL A 899 -21.38 26.07 8.08
N ASP A 900 -20.95 27.29 7.75
CA ASP A 900 -21.82 28.34 7.22
C ASP A 900 -22.29 27.99 5.80
N PRO A 901 -23.49 28.40 5.37
CA PRO A 901 -24.00 28.11 4.04
C PRO A 901 -23.45 29.05 2.93
N GLU A 902 -22.86 30.20 3.30
CA GLU A 902 -22.31 31.18 2.35
C GLU A 902 -20.84 30.87 2.06
N TYR A 903 -20.61 29.98 1.09
CA TYR A 903 -19.27 29.71 0.55
C TYR A 903 -19.02 30.52 -0.72
N ASP A 904 -17.74 30.61 -1.09
CA ASP A 904 -17.29 31.04 -2.40
C ASP A 904 -18.00 30.28 -3.55
N GLU A 905 -18.29 30.97 -4.66
CA GLU A 905 -19.00 30.41 -5.82
C GLU A 905 -18.26 29.20 -6.42
N ALA A 906 -16.93 29.26 -6.51
CA ALA A 906 -16.13 28.17 -7.04
C ALA A 906 -16.15 26.95 -6.10
N PHE A 907 -16.11 27.17 -4.79
CA PHE A 907 -16.23 26.08 -3.82
C PHE A 907 -17.61 25.42 -3.88
N ASN A 908 -18.68 26.20 -4.05
CA ASN A 908 -20.02 25.67 -4.26
C ASN A 908 -20.10 24.83 -5.53
N HIS A 909 -19.45 25.26 -6.62
CA HIS A 909 -19.36 24.48 -7.84
C HIS A 909 -18.63 23.13 -7.63
N LEU A 910 -17.53 23.12 -6.86
CA LEU A 910 -16.85 21.87 -6.46
C LEU A 910 -17.77 20.91 -5.72
N LEU A 911 -18.54 21.44 -4.76
CA LEU A 911 -19.52 20.64 -4.01
C LEU A 911 -20.66 20.14 -4.91
N GLU A 912 -21.07 20.93 -5.91
CA GLU A 912 -22.06 20.50 -6.91
C GLU A 912 -21.60 19.29 -7.71
N LYS A 913 -20.34 19.32 -8.15
CA LYS A 913 -19.74 18.25 -8.93
C LYS A 913 -19.33 17.05 -8.08
N THR A 914 -19.26 17.20 -6.75
CA THR A 914 -19.01 16.11 -5.79
C THR A 914 -20.33 15.48 -5.34
N PRO A 915 -20.77 14.34 -5.93
CA PRO A 915 -22.12 13.83 -5.66
C PRO A 915 -22.25 13.14 -4.30
N TRP A 916 -21.14 12.93 -3.57
CA TRP A 916 -21.11 12.10 -2.37
C TRP A 916 -21.27 12.90 -1.09
N HIS A 917 -22.30 12.60 -0.28
CA HIS A 917 -22.61 13.25 0.98
C HIS A 917 -21.39 13.42 1.90
N PHE A 918 -20.77 12.30 2.31
CA PHE A 918 -19.64 12.33 3.24
C PHE A 918 -18.41 13.03 2.64
N ALA A 919 -18.22 12.98 1.32
CA ALA A 919 -17.13 13.70 0.66
C ALA A 919 -17.34 15.22 0.74
N SER A 920 -18.54 15.67 0.44
CA SER A 920 -18.92 17.08 0.53
C SER A 920 -18.78 17.60 1.96
N ASP A 921 -19.16 16.80 2.96
CA ASP A 921 -18.98 17.17 4.38
C ASP A 921 -17.51 17.21 4.81
N ILE A 922 -16.68 16.29 4.30
CA ILE A 922 -15.22 16.33 4.51
C ILE A 922 -14.64 17.63 3.95
N LEU A 923 -15.00 18.01 2.71
CA LEU A 923 -14.50 19.23 2.07
C LEU A 923 -14.97 20.49 2.80
N ARG A 924 -16.24 20.57 3.19
CA ARG A 924 -16.79 21.68 3.99
C ARG A 924 -16.06 21.86 5.32
N ALA A 925 -15.82 20.77 6.04
CA ALA A 925 -15.08 20.80 7.30
C ALA A 925 -13.59 21.11 7.10
N ALA A 926 -13.00 20.69 5.98
CA ALA A 926 -11.62 21.03 5.61
C ALA A 926 -11.47 22.52 5.30
N GLU A 927 -12.39 23.12 4.54
CA GLU A 927 -12.42 24.57 4.27
C GLU A 927 -12.45 25.36 5.57
N LEU A 928 -13.37 24.98 6.48
CA LEU A 928 -13.51 25.62 7.78
C LEU A 928 -12.22 25.50 8.61
N ALA A 929 -11.55 24.35 8.59
CA ALA A 929 -10.26 24.16 9.27
C ALA A 929 -9.16 25.01 8.62
N GLY A 930 -9.15 25.14 7.29
CA GLY A 930 -8.25 26.02 6.53
C GLY A 930 -8.34 27.47 7.01
N ARG A 931 -9.57 28.00 7.14
CA ARG A 931 -9.83 29.37 7.62
C ARG A 931 -9.74 29.57 9.14
N THR A 932 -9.44 28.54 9.93
CA THR A 932 -9.42 28.63 11.40
C THR A 932 -8.00 28.47 11.95
N LYS A 933 -7.39 29.54 12.46
CA LYS A 933 -5.95 29.61 12.85
C LYS A 933 -5.41 28.38 13.60
N ASN A 934 -6.08 27.96 14.69
CA ASN A 934 -5.59 26.89 15.58
C ASN A 934 -6.29 25.54 15.42
N LEU A 935 -7.12 25.37 14.39
CA LEU A 935 -7.80 24.10 14.08
C LEU A 935 -7.10 23.45 12.87
N TYR A 936 -6.64 22.22 13.02
CA TYR A 936 -5.91 21.50 11.97
C TYR A 936 -6.66 20.23 11.53
N PRO A 937 -6.77 19.96 10.22
CA PRO A 937 -7.51 18.81 9.73
C PRO A 937 -6.67 17.53 9.70
N VAL A 938 -7.28 16.45 10.15
CA VAL A 938 -6.75 15.09 10.10
C VAL A 938 -7.73 14.23 9.31
N LEU A 939 -7.42 13.95 8.05
CA LEU A 939 -8.25 13.12 7.17
C LEU A 939 -7.98 11.64 7.41
N ILE A 940 -8.97 10.92 7.92
CA ILE A 940 -8.94 9.49 8.14
C ILE A 940 -9.77 8.80 7.04
N THR A 941 -9.13 7.97 6.23
CA THR A 941 -9.73 7.27 5.08
C THR A 941 -9.44 5.77 5.14
N ALA A 942 -10.14 4.97 4.34
CA ALA A 942 -9.93 3.54 4.21
C ALA A 942 -9.29 3.19 2.86
N PHE A 943 -8.42 2.18 2.84
CA PHE A 943 -7.90 1.63 1.60
C PHE A 943 -9.03 1.12 0.67
N LYS A 944 -8.81 1.17 -0.65
CA LYS A 944 -9.81 0.87 -1.71
C LYS A 944 -11.08 1.74 -1.72
N CYS A 945 -11.11 2.87 -1.00
CA CYS A 945 -12.25 3.78 -1.05
C CYS A 945 -12.25 4.62 -2.34
N ALA A 946 -13.05 4.22 -3.32
CA ALA A 946 -13.07 4.86 -4.64
C ALA A 946 -13.47 6.36 -4.60
N PRO A 947 -14.50 6.81 -3.87
CA PRO A 947 -14.79 8.24 -3.75
C PRO A 947 -13.64 9.03 -3.13
N ASP A 948 -13.02 8.50 -2.06
CA ASP A 948 -11.95 9.21 -1.35
C ASP A 948 -10.71 9.38 -2.23
N SER A 949 -10.50 8.52 -3.23
CA SER A 949 -9.42 8.71 -4.23
C SER A 949 -9.50 10.04 -4.98
N PHE A 950 -10.70 10.61 -5.18
CA PHE A 950 -10.87 11.94 -5.76
C PHE A 950 -10.75 13.04 -4.70
N ILE A 951 -11.37 12.82 -3.54
CA ILE A 951 -11.47 13.85 -2.48
C ILE A 951 -10.14 14.15 -1.81
N ILE A 952 -9.26 13.17 -1.69
CA ILE A 952 -7.91 13.39 -1.14
C ILE A 952 -7.16 14.47 -1.94
N ASP A 953 -7.31 14.47 -3.27
CA ASP A 953 -6.63 15.45 -4.12
C ASP A 953 -7.22 16.86 -3.95
N TYR A 954 -8.55 17.01 -3.91
CA TYR A 954 -9.20 18.29 -3.60
C TYR A 954 -8.87 18.78 -2.19
N PHE A 955 -8.85 17.89 -1.21
CA PHE A 955 -8.45 18.19 0.17
C PHE A 955 -7.01 18.73 0.23
N LYS A 956 -6.06 18.07 -0.44
CA LYS A 956 -4.66 18.52 -0.50
C LYS A 956 -4.54 19.90 -1.15
N GLN A 957 -5.23 20.14 -2.26
CA GLN A 957 -5.24 21.45 -2.94
C GLN A 957 -5.85 22.55 -2.07
N LEU A 958 -6.97 22.26 -1.42
CA LEU A 958 -7.62 23.20 -0.51
C LEU A 958 -6.66 23.59 0.62
N MET A 959 -6.01 22.62 1.24
CA MET A 959 -5.02 22.89 2.29
C MET A 959 -3.79 23.65 1.78
N HIS A 960 -3.38 23.39 0.54
CA HIS A 960 -2.31 24.14 -0.11
C HIS A 960 -2.68 25.61 -0.30
N LEU A 961 -3.89 25.91 -0.80
CA LEU A 961 -4.38 27.29 -0.98
C LEU A 961 -4.43 28.07 0.34
N TYR A 962 -4.85 27.42 1.43
CA TYR A 962 -4.82 28.03 2.77
C TYR A 962 -3.43 28.02 3.44
N ASN A 963 -2.41 27.46 2.79
CA ASN A 963 -1.08 27.19 3.36
C ASN A 963 -1.17 26.47 4.72
N LYS A 964 -2.12 25.57 4.86
CA LYS A 964 -2.49 24.91 6.11
C LYS A 964 -1.87 23.52 6.18
N PRO A 965 -1.04 23.21 7.19
CA PRO A 965 -0.61 21.84 7.44
C PRO A 965 -1.78 20.90 7.74
N TYR A 966 -1.64 19.65 7.32
CA TYR A 966 -2.66 18.62 7.50
C TYR A 966 -2.02 17.25 7.72
N LEU A 967 -2.82 16.28 8.18
CA LEU A 967 -2.43 14.88 8.28
C LEU A 967 -3.45 14.01 7.53
N ILE A 968 -2.97 13.06 6.72
CA ILE A 968 -3.82 12.03 6.10
C ILE A 968 -3.41 10.68 6.69
N ILE A 969 -4.37 9.98 7.29
CA ILE A 969 -4.20 8.60 7.77
C ILE A 969 -5.12 7.71 6.94
N GLN A 970 -4.51 6.91 6.07
CA GLN A 970 -5.21 5.82 5.41
C GLN A 970 -5.09 4.57 6.29
N ILE A 971 -6.24 4.03 6.70
CA ILE A 971 -6.34 2.79 7.46
C ILE A 971 -6.25 1.62 6.47
N ASP A 972 -5.26 0.77 6.68
CA ASP A 972 -5.13 -0.52 6.02
C ASP A 972 -5.51 -1.68 6.96
N GLU A 973 -5.81 -2.81 6.35
CA GLU A 973 -6.22 -4.05 6.98
C GLU A 973 -5.13 -4.71 7.83
N HIS A 974 -3.86 -4.41 7.53
CA HIS A 974 -2.67 -5.05 8.08
C HIS A 974 -1.80 -4.12 8.97
N ASP A 975 -2.24 -2.88 9.20
CA ASP A 975 -1.41 -1.88 9.90
C ASP A 975 -1.24 -2.16 11.40
N SER A 976 0.01 -2.02 11.86
CA SER A 976 0.36 -1.98 13.28
C SER A 976 0.22 -0.55 13.83
N ASN A 977 -0.28 -0.40 15.06
CA ASN A 977 -0.59 0.91 15.66
C ASN A 977 0.65 1.83 15.81
N THR A 978 1.86 1.26 15.89
CA THR A 978 3.12 1.99 16.11
C THR A 978 3.40 3.03 15.02
N GLY A 979 2.99 2.76 13.77
CA GLY A 979 3.20 3.69 12.65
C GLY A 979 2.35 4.96 12.71
N TYR A 980 1.18 4.92 13.35
CA TYR A 980 0.28 6.08 13.43
C TYR A 980 0.76 7.10 14.46
N GLU A 981 1.31 6.66 15.59
CA GLU A 981 1.77 7.55 16.66
C GLU A 981 2.88 8.49 16.18
N THR A 982 3.90 7.96 15.49
CA THR A 982 5.00 8.76 14.93
C THR A 982 4.50 9.79 13.92
N ARG A 983 3.53 9.42 13.06
CA ARG A 983 2.91 10.35 12.10
C ARG A 983 2.11 11.45 12.79
N ILE A 984 1.36 11.10 13.83
CA ILE A 984 0.61 12.07 14.64
C ILE A 984 1.58 13.02 15.36
N GLU A 985 2.66 12.51 15.96
CA GLU A 985 3.68 13.32 16.62
C GLU A 985 4.32 14.33 15.66
N ALA A 986 4.72 13.87 14.47
CA ALA A 986 5.29 14.71 13.42
C ALA A 986 4.30 15.80 12.95
N ALA A 987 3.04 15.42 12.70
CA ALA A 987 2.00 16.36 12.30
C ALA A 987 1.73 17.42 13.37
N LEU A 988 1.60 17.02 14.64
CA LEU A 988 1.36 17.96 15.75
C LEU A 988 2.49 18.99 15.92
N ARG A 989 3.74 18.61 15.63
CA ARG A 989 4.87 19.55 15.62
C ARG A 989 4.74 20.56 14.47
N SER A 990 4.46 20.09 13.25
CA SER A 990 4.18 20.98 12.11
C SER A 990 3.01 21.93 12.40
N PHE A 991 1.94 21.43 13.05
CA PHE A 991 0.78 22.25 13.44
C PHE A 991 1.16 23.33 14.45
N ARG A 992 1.98 22.99 15.46
CA ARG A 992 2.47 23.95 16.47
C ARG A 992 3.42 24.98 15.86
N ASN A 993 4.33 24.57 14.98
CA ASN A 993 5.23 25.48 14.28
C ASN A 993 4.43 26.47 13.44
N HIS A 994 3.52 25.97 12.61
CA HIS A 994 2.64 26.82 11.81
C HIS A 994 1.77 27.75 12.66
N SER A 995 1.19 27.26 13.77
CA SER A 995 0.40 28.09 14.70
C SER A 995 1.19 29.26 15.29
N ARG A 996 2.49 29.05 15.59
CA ARG A 996 3.40 30.08 16.11
C ARG A 996 3.84 31.07 15.05
N THR A 997 4.09 30.64 13.81
CA THR A 997 4.59 31.49 12.74
C THR A 997 3.49 32.21 11.95
N ALA A 998 2.28 31.67 11.90
CA ALA A 998 1.18 32.24 11.13
C ALA A 998 0.67 33.55 11.76
N THR A 999 0.92 34.66 11.06
CA THR A 999 0.50 36.00 11.47
C THR A 999 -0.99 36.24 11.21
N ALA A 1000 -1.53 35.74 10.09
CA ALA A 1000 -2.95 35.86 9.69
C ALA A 1000 -3.46 34.59 8.99
N VAL A 1001 -4.79 34.44 8.92
CA VAL A 1001 -5.46 33.42 8.11
C VAL A 1001 -5.54 33.92 6.67
N LEU A 1002 -5.12 33.11 5.70
CA LEU A 1002 -5.24 33.43 4.28
C LEU A 1002 -6.69 33.33 3.80
N ASN A 1003 -7.08 34.18 2.86
CA ASN A 1003 -8.33 34.07 2.12
C ASN A 1003 -8.00 33.88 0.62
N PRO A 1004 -7.65 32.66 0.20
CA PRO A 1004 -7.23 32.38 -1.18
C PRO A 1004 -8.42 32.35 -2.14
N ASP A 1005 -8.14 32.56 -3.43
CA ASP A 1005 -9.10 32.29 -4.51
C ASP A 1005 -9.26 30.77 -4.72
N LEU A 1006 -10.47 30.27 -4.56
CA LEU A 1006 -10.81 28.85 -4.68
C LEU A 1006 -11.19 28.44 -6.12
N GLY A 1007 -11.21 29.39 -7.07
CA GLY A 1007 -11.50 29.17 -8.50
C GLY A 1007 -10.66 28.09 -9.17
N SER A 1008 -9.45 27.86 -8.68
CA SER A 1008 -8.49 26.89 -9.22
C SER A 1008 -8.74 25.43 -8.80
N LEU A 1009 -9.67 25.16 -7.87
CA LEU A 1009 -9.91 23.80 -7.35
C LEU A 1009 -10.54 22.85 -8.37
N LEU A 1010 -11.36 23.38 -9.27
CA LEU A 1010 -11.95 22.64 -10.37
C LEU A 1010 -11.46 23.23 -11.70
N PRO A 1011 -10.91 22.41 -12.60
CA PRO A 1011 -10.53 22.90 -13.91
C PRO A 1011 -11.77 23.22 -14.75
N GLN A 1012 -11.60 24.13 -15.72
CA GLN A 1012 -12.68 24.54 -16.61
C GLN A 1012 -13.01 23.45 -17.63
N ILE A 1013 -14.31 23.20 -17.81
CA ILE A 1013 -14.88 22.20 -18.73
C ILE A 1013 -15.84 22.90 -19.68
N GLU A 1014 -15.78 22.54 -20.96
CA GLU A 1014 -16.62 23.13 -22.00
C GLU A 1014 -18.05 22.59 -21.93
N SER A 1015 -19.01 23.47 -22.21
CA SER A 1015 -20.44 23.13 -22.36
C SER A 1015 -20.85 22.86 -23.81
N SER A 1016 -19.95 23.06 -24.78
CA SER A 1016 -20.19 22.75 -26.19
C SER A 1016 -18.90 22.32 -26.90
N VAL A 1017 -19.05 21.59 -28.02
CA VAL A 1017 -17.91 21.14 -28.84
C VAL A 1017 -17.35 22.27 -29.72
N GLY A 1018 -18.21 23.20 -30.17
CA GLY A 1018 -17.83 24.26 -31.11
C GLY A 1018 -17.37 23.72 -32.47
N GLU A 1019 -16.45 24.45 -33.13
CA GLU A 1019 -15.81 24.04 -34.40
C GLU A 1019 -14.51 23.24 -34.21
N LYS A 1020 -14.25 22.75 -32.99
CA LYS A 1020 -13.03 22.01 -32.63
C LYS A 1020 -13.06 20.57 -33.15
N THR A 1021 -11.88 19.96 -33.27
CA THR A 1021 -11.75 18.52 -33.53
C THR A 1021 -12.20 17.72 -32.32
N LEU A 1022 -13.25 16.90 -32.47
CA LEU A 1022 -13.84 16.10 -31.40
C LEU A 1022 -13.18 14.72 -31.31
N LEU A 1023 -12.48 14.47 -30.22
CA LEU A 1023 -11.96 13.15 -29.88
C LEU A 1023 -12.99 12.37 -29.07
N MET A 1024 -13.42 11.22 -29.59
CA MET A 1024 -14.40 10.33 -28.97
C MET A 1024 -13.68 9.13 -28.35
N PRO A 1025 -13.87 8.83 -27.05
CA PRO A 1025 -13.33 7.63 -26.47
C PRO A 1025 -13.96 6.37 -27.07
N ASN A 1026 -13.15 5.32 -27.21
CA ASN A 1026 -13.61 4.03 -27.71
C ASN A 1026 -14.12 3.17 -26.54
N TRP A 1027 -15.44 3.15 -26.33
CA TRP A 1027 -16.08 2.34 -25.27
C TRP A 1027 -16.37 0.92 -25.74
N ASP A 1028 -16.62 0.77 -27.04
CA ASP A 1028 -16.97 -0.50 -27.66
C ASP A 1028 -16.46 -0.53 -29.10
N HIS A 1029 -15.85 -1.65 -29.47
CA HIS A 1029 -15.20 -1.82 -30.77
C HIS A 1029 -16.17 -1.71 -31.95
N PHE A 1030 -17.47 -1.91 -31.73
CA PHE A 1030 -18.50 -1.88 -32.77
C PHE A 1030 -19.33 -0.60 -32.73
N VAL A 1031 -19.77 -0.15 -31.54
CA VAL A 1031 -20.68 1.00 -31.39
C VAL A 1031 -19.95 2.32 -31.58
N SER A 1032 -18.77 2.51 -30.99
CA SER A 1032 -18.06 3.80 -31.04
C SER A 1032 -17.69 4.25 -32.46
N PRO A 1033 -17.23 3.38 -33.38
CA PRO A 1033 -17.04 3.75 -34.79
C PRO A 1033 -18.31 4.25 -35.48
N LEU A 1034 -19.47 3.66 -35.19
CA LEU A 1034 -20.76 4.07 -35.77
C LEU A 1034 -21.17 5.46 -35.27
N VAL A 1035 -20.98 5.75 -33.99
CA VAL A 1035 -21.23 7.07 -33.40
C VAL A 1035 -20.36 8.13 -34.08
N VAL A 1036 -19.05 7.87 -34.25
CA VAL A 1036 -18.14 8.79 -34.93
C VAL A 1036 -18.52 9.01 -36.39
N ALA A 1037 -18.94 7.95 -37.11
CA ALA A 1037 -19.43 8.08 -38.49
C ALA A 1037 -20.68 8.97 -38.58
N ASN A 1038 -21.63 8.84 -37.64
CA ASN A 1038 -22.82 9.68 -37.59
C ASN A 1038 -22.48 11.16 -37.29
N LEU A 1039 -21.55 11.42 -36.37
CA LEU A 1039 -21.09 12.79 -36.06
C LEU A 1039 -20.41 13.45 -37.27
N ARG A 1040 -19.59 12.69 -38.00
CA ARG A 1040 -19.00 13.17 -39.27
C ARG A 1040 -20.06 13.48 -40.32
N ARG A 1041 -21.08 12.63 -40.44
CA ARG A 1041 -22.20 12.86 -41.35
C ARG A 1041 -22.98 14.13 -40.98
N ALA A 1042 -23.05 14.47 -39.70
CA ALA A 1042 -23.66 15.69 -39.17
C ALA A 1042 -22.77 16.94 -39.29
N GLY A 1043 -21.54 16.82 -39.81
CA GLY A 1043 -20.64 17.94 -40.08
C GLY A 1043 -19.57 18.20 -39.01
N LEU A 1044 -19.41 17.34 -38.01
CA LEU A 1044 -18.36 17.46 -36.99
C LEU A 1044 -17.08 16.71 -37.39
N ASP A 1045 -15.90 17.29 -37.19
CA ASP A 1045 -14.62 16.54 -37.26
C ASP A 1045 -14.47 15.66 -36.02
N ALA A 1046 -15.18 14.52 -36.02
CA ALA A 1046 -15.09 13.53 -34.96
C ALA A 1046 -14.03 12.46 -35.28
N ARG A 1047 -13.22 12.07 -34.30
CA ARG A 1047 -12.19 11.02 -34.43
C ARG A 1047 -12.26 10.06 -33.26
N LEU A 1048 -12.08 8.77 -33.54
CA LEU A 1048 -12.12 7.72 -32.53
C LEU A 1048 -10.75 7.52 -31.93
N LEU A 1049 -10.65 7.52 -30.59
CA LEU A 1049 -9.40 7.19 -29.90
C LEU A 1049 -9.02 5.72 -30.11
N GLU A 1050 -7.74 5.47 -30.36
CA GLU A 1050 -7.19 4.14 -30.61
C GLU A 1050 -6.68 3.52 -29.29
N PRO A 1051 -7.20 2.36 -28.85
CA PRO A 1051 -6.65 1.68 -27.69
C PRO A 1051 -5.29 1.05 -28.03
N SER A 1052 -4.32 1.16 -27.13
CA SER A 1052 -3.05 0.43 -27.23
C SER A 1052 -2.63 -0.12 -25.87
N GLU A 1053 -1.91 -1.26 -25.85
CA GLU A 1053 -1.38 -1.84 -24.60
C GLU A 1053 -0.42 -0.86 -23.92
N LEU A 1054 0.41 -0.15 -24.70
CA LEU A 1054 1.30 0.88 -24.20
C LEU A 1054 0.52 2.05 -23.60
N GLY A 1055 -0.55 2.52 -24.25
CA GLY A 1055 -1.43 3.57 -23.72
C GLY A 1055 -2.06 3.19 -22.37
N ILE A 1056 -2.49 1.93 -22.22
CA ILE A 1056 -2.97 1.41 -20.93
C ILE A 1056 -1.85 1.45 -19.88
N ARG A 1057 -0.63 1.01 -20.21
CA ARG A 1057 0.51 1.06 -19.27
C ARG A 1057 0.88 2.49 -18.89
N LYS A 1058 1.02 3.40 -19.88
CA LYS A 1058 1.28 4.83 -19.67
C LYS A 1058 0.22 5.47 -18.79
N SER A 1059 -1.06 5.11 -18.97
CA SER A 1059 -2.15 5.65 -18.17
C SER A 1059 -1.99 5.36 -16.67
N MET A 1060 -1.27 4.31 -16.31
CA MET A 1060 -1.07 3.93 -14.92
C MET A 1060 -0.20 4.93 -14.16
N VAL A 1061 0.63 5.70 -14.87
CA VAL A 1061 1.43 6.78 -14.31
C VAL A 1061 0.54 7.86 -13.69
N HIS A 1062 -0.64 8.11 -14.25
CA HIS A 1062 -1.56 9.16 -13.76
C HIS A 1062 -2.49 8.68 -12.64
N ASN A 1063 -2.56 7.36 -12.40
CA ASN A 1063 -3.57 6.78 -11.52
C ASN A 1063 -3.12 6.83 -10.04
N THR A 1064 -3.84 7.60 -9.23
CA THR A 1064 -3.58 7.72 -7.79
C THR A 1064 -4.60 6.95 -6.93
N GLY A 1065 -5.49 6.17 -7.54
CA GLY A 1065 -6.52 5.36 -6.90
C GLY A 1065 -7.89 5.38 -7.59
N GLN A 1066 -8.04 6.16 -8.66
CA GLN A 1066 -9.28 6.35 -9.41
C GLN A 1066 -9.57 5.17 -10.36
N CYS A 1067 -10.79 5.13 -10.90
CA CYS A 1067 -11.21 4.13 -11.88
C CYS A 1067 -10.26 4.09 -13.08
N LEU A 1068 -9.76 2.91 -13.45
CA LEU A 1068 -8.80 2.76 -14.55
C LEU A 1068 -9.22 3.44 -15.88
N PRO A 1069 -10.49 3.36 -16.33
CA PRO A 1069 -10.91 3.96 -17.60
C PRO A 1069 -10.60 5.45 -17.72
N ILE A 1070 -10.67 6.24 -16.65
CA ILE A 1070 -10.44 7.69 -16.73
C ILE A 1070 -9.03 8.03 -17.20
N ASN A 1071 -8.05 7.28 -16.70
CA ASN A 1071 -6.65 7.50 -17.03
C ASN A 1071 -6.36 7.00 -18.44
N ILE A 1072 -6.96 5.87 -18.84
CA ILE A 1072 -6.82 5.32 -20.20
C ILE A 1072 -7.38 6.31 -21.22
N ILE A 1073 -8.56 6.89 -20.95
CA ILE A 1073 -9.18 7.87 -21.84
C ILE A 1073 -8.28 9.11 -21.99
N ALA A 1074 -7.79 9.65 -20.88
CA ALA A 1074 -6.87 10.78 -20.90
C ALA A 1074 -5.57 10.46 -21.68
N GLN A 1075 -4.96 9.31 -21.41
CA GLN A 1075 -3.71 8.91 -22.06
C GLN A 1075 -3.88 8.62 -23.55
N ASN A 1076 -4.95 7.92 -23.94
CA ASN A 1076 -5.23 7.68 -25.36
C ASN A 1076 -5.49 8.99 -26.10
N CYS A 1077 -6.10 9.99 -25.44
CA CYS A 1077 -6.26 11.32 -26.00
C CYS A 1077 -4.91 12.00 -26.26
N ILE A 1078 -4.02 11.99 -25.26
CA ILE A 1078 -2.65 12.51 -25.37
C ILE A 1078 -1.90 11.82 -26.51
N ASP A 1079 -1.86 10.49 -26.50
CA ASP A 1079 -1.16 9.69 -27.52
C ASP A 1079 -1.73 9.97 -28.93
N TYR A 1080 -3.05 10.19 -29.05
CA TYR A 1080 -3.69 10.50 -30.33
C TYR A 1080 -3.32 11.90 -30.84
N ILE A 1081 -3.33 12.91 -29.98
CA ILE A 1081 -2.94 14.28 -30.31
C ILE A 1081 -1.48 14.30 -30.79
N GLU A 1082 -0.57 13.65 -30.05
CA GLU A 1082 0.85 13.58 -30.40
C GLU A 1082 1.09 12.83 -31.72
N LYS A 1083 0.47 11.65 -31.87
CA LYS A 1083 0.60 10.79 -33.06
C LYS A 1083 0.13 11.51 -34.32
N HIS A 1084 -0.98 12.24 -34.23
CA HIS A 1084 -1.60 12.92 -35.38
C HIS A 1084 -1.22 14.40 -35.50
N LYS A 1085 -0.35 14.92 -34.62
CA LYS A 1085 0.08 16.31 -34.56
C LYS A 1085 -1.09 17.30 -34.58
N LEU A 1086 -2.13 16.99 -33.79
CA LEU A 1086 -3.28 17.88 -33.64
C LEU A 1086 -2.89 19.11 -32.82
N ASP A 1087 -3.50 20.25 -33.13
CA ASP A 1087 -3.38 21.46 -32.30
C ASP A 1087 -4.24 21.26 -31.04
N PRO A 1088 -3.64 21.19 -29.83
CA PRO A 1088 -4.39 21.03 -28.58
C PRO A 1088 -5.45 22.11 -28.38
N SER A 1089 -5.19 23.37 -28.77
CA SER A 1089 -6.12 24.48 -28.58
C SER A 1089 -7.39 24.37 -29.43
N ASN A 1090 -7.30 23.65 -30.56
CA ASN A 1090 -8.42 23.36 -31.46
C ASN A 1090 -8.93 21.91 -31.33
N THR A 1091 -8.62 21.25 -30.21
CA THR A 1091 -9.02 19.86 -29.94
C THR A 1091 -9.87 19.79 -28.69
N VAL A 1092 -10.92 18.97 -28.73
CA VAL A 1092 -11.82 18.73 -27.60
C VAL A 1092 -12.07 17.25 -27.40
N LEU A 1093 -11.89 16.77 -26.17
CA LEU A 1093 -12.20 15.40 -25.78
C LEU A 1093 -13.64 15.32 -25.25
N TRP A 1094 -14.42 14.39 -25.79
CA TRP A 1094 -15.73 14.07 -25.25
C TRP A 1094 -15.61 13.25 -23.96
N SER A 1095 -16.32 13.66 -22.91
CA SER A 1095 -16.52 12.90 -21.68
C SER A 1095 -17.99 12.86 -21.30
N ALA A 1096 -18.41 11.76 -20.69
CA ALA A 1096 -19.79 11.58 -20.25
C ALA A 1096 -20.11 12.41 -19.01
N GLU A 1097 -21.26 13.08 -19.01
CA GLU A 1097 -21.86 13.64 -17.80
C GLU A 1097 -22.60 12.54 -17.02
N GLY A 1098 -22.19 12.30 -15.78
CA GLY A 1098 -22.82 11.32 -14.89
C GLY A 1098 -23.80 11.95 -13.90
N HIS A 1099 -25.04 11.49 -13.88
CA HIS A 1099 -26.05 11.89 -12.87
C HIS A 1099 -26.25 10.86 -11.74
N ILE A 1100 -25.55 9.73 -11.81
CA ILE A 1100 -25.55 8.68 -10.77
C ILE A 1100 -24.45 8.95 -9.73
N SER A 1101 -24.55 8.36 -8.54
CA SER A 1101 -23.57 8.44 -7.43
C SER A 1101 -22.22 7.75 -7.72
N CYS A 1102 -21.90 7.53 -8.99
CA CYS A 1102 -20.66 6.96 -9.49
C CYS A 1102 -19.58 8.05 -9.64
N ASN A 1103 -18.33 7.61 -9.79
CA ASN A 1103 -17.18 8.47 -10.09
C ASN A 1103 -17.30 9.17 -11.45
N LEU A 1104 -18.22 8.75 -12.33
CA LEU A 1104 -18.38 9.31 -13.68
C LEU A 1104 -18.58 10.84 -13.68
N LYS A 1105 -19.26 11.41 -12.68
CA LYS A 1105 -19.46 12.87 -12.55
C LYS A 1105 -18.14 13.65 -12.40
N GLN A 1106 -17.08 12.99 -11.95
CA GLN A 1106 -15.74 13.57 -11.77
C GLN A 1106 -14.82 13.37 -12.99
N TYR A 1107 -15.25 12.59 -14.00
CA TYR A 1107 -14.39 12.24 -15.13
C TYR A 1107 -13.88 13.44 -15.92
N PRO A 1108 -14.75 14.38 -16.36
CA PRO A 1108 -14.30 15.50 -17.17
C PRO A 1108 -13.21 16.32 -16.49
N PHE A 1109 -13.44 16.67 -15.22
CA PHE A 1109 -12.54 17.48 -14.40
C PHE A 1109 -11.19 16.81 -14.20
N TYR A 1110 -11.19 15.53 -13.84
CA TYR A 1110 -9.95 14.83 -13.56
C TYR A 1110 -9.15 14.54 -14.85
N ILE A 1111 -9.81 14.28 -15.98
CA ILE A 1111 -9.13 14.17 -17.28
C ILE A 1111 -8.48 15.51 -17.64
N LYS A 1112 -9.20 16.62 -17.50
CA LYS A 1112 -8.65 17.95 -17.76
C LYS A 1112 -7.44 18.24 -16.88
N LYS A 1113 -7.50 17.88 -15.60
CA LYS A 1113 -6.38 18.00 -14.68
C LYS A 1113 -5.16 17.16 -15.09
N ILE A 1114 -5.37 15.94 -15.60
CA ILE A 1114 -4.27 15.12 -16.17
C ILE A 1114 -3.60 15.87 -17.33
N MET A 1115 -4.39 16.48 -18.22
CA MET A 1115 -3.85 17.24 -19.36
C MET A 1115 -3.07 18.48 -18.90
N GLU A 1116 -3.58 19.22 -17.93
CA GLU A 1116 -2.90 20.38 -17.32
C GLU A 1116 -1.57 19.99 -16.67
N ASN A 1117 -1.55 18.89 -15.90
CA ASN A 1117 -0.34 18.39 -15.27
C ASN A 1117 0.67 17.81 -16.28
N TYR A 1118 0.19 17.26 -17.40
CA TYR A 1118 1.07 16.74 -18.44
C TYR A 1118 1.85 17.86 -19.15
N GLY A 1119 1.21 19.03 -19.33
CA GLY A 1119 1.81 20.20 -19.95
C GLY A 1119 2.08 20.03 -21.45
N LYS A 1120 3.14 20.67 -21.95
CA LYS A 1120 3.54 20.65 -23.38
C LYS A 1120 2.45 21.15 -24.35
N GLY A 1121 1.62 22.10 -23.90
CA GLY A 1121 0.52 22.65 -24.67
C GLY A 1121 -0.78 21.84 -24.56
N LEU A 1122 -0.77 20.64 -23.97
CA LEU A 1122 -1.96 19.82 -23.77
C LEU A 1122 -2.92 20.43 -22.74
N GLU A 1123 -2.45 21.31 -21.86
CA GLU A 1123 -3.26 22.15 -20.99
C GLU A 1123 -4.30 22.97 -21.77
N ASN A 1124 -4.08 23.25 -23.07
CA ASN A 1124 -5.03 23.95 -23.93
C ASN A 1124 -6.10 23.04 -24.55
N THR A 1125 -6.00 21.72 -24.38
CA THR A 1125 -7.02 20.77 -24.85
C THR A 1125 -8.30 20.95 -24.05
N SER A 1126 -9.41 21.14 -24.74
CA SER A 1126 -10.72 21.23 -24.08
C SER A 1126 -11.24 19.84 -23.70
N VAL A 1127 -12.00 19.77 -22.61
CA VAL A 1127 -12.82 18.59 -22.31
C VAL A 1127 -14.27 19.05 -22.34
N TYR A 1128 -15.09 18.37 -23.12
CA TYR A 1128 -16.52 18.61 -23.24
C TYR A 1128 -17.28 17.55 -22.44
N SER A 1129 -18.17 17.99 -21.55
CA SER A 1129 -19.05 17.11 -20.79
C SER A 1129 -20.42 17.01 -21.46
N GLY A 1130 -20.70 15.89 -22.13
CA GLY A 1130 -21.97 15.64 -22.83
C GLY A 1130 -22.90 14.71 -22.05
N GLN A 1131 -24.22 14.96 -22.10
CA GLN A 1131 -25.20 14.07 -21.48
C GLN A 1131 -25.26 12.72 -22.22
N ILE A 1132 -25.12 11.62 -21.49
CA ILE A 1132 -25.52 10.29 -21.99
C ILE A 1132 -27.01 10.12 -21.66
N SER A 1133 -27.88 10.18 -22.65
CA SER A 1133 -29.23 9.63 -22.50
C SER A 1133 -29.24 8.21 -23.07
N HIS A 1134 -29.76 7.23 -22.30
CA HIS A 1134 -29.97 5.87 -22.79
C HIS A 1134 -30.96 5.81 -23.99
N ARG A 1135 -31.67 6.90 -24.30
CA ARG A 1135 -32.48 7.01 -25.52
C ARG A 1135 -31.63 7.10 -26.79
N ASP A 1136 -30.38 7.56 -26.69
CA ASP A 1136 -29.51 7.78 -27.85
C ASP A 1136 -28.75 6.51 -28.29
N ILE A 1137 -28.76 5.46 -27.45
CA ILE A 1137 -28.00 4.21 -27.68
C ILE A 1137 -28.94 2.99 -27.84
N SER A 1138 -30.24 3.13 -27.56
CA SER A 1138 -31.19 2.03 -27.70
C SER A 1138 -31.83 2.02 -29.09
N ILE A 1139 -31.47 1.03 -29.93
CA ILE A 1139 -32.29 0.62 -31.08
C ILE A 1139 -33.60 0.06 -30.53
N LYS A 1140 -34.61 0.92 -30.39
CA LYS A 1140 -36.04 0.61 -30.39
C LYS A 1140 -36.81 1.92 -30.52
N VAL A 1141 -37.13 2.26 -31.76
CA VAL A 1141 -38.43 2.89 -32.09
C VAL A 1141 -39.49 1.80 -31.96
#